data_AF-A0A819IFJ4-F1
#
_entry.id   AF-A0A819IFJ4-F1
#
_cell.length_a   1.000
_cell.length_b   1.000
_cell.length_c   1.000
_cell.angle_alpha   90.00
_cell.angle_beta   90.00
_cell.angle_gamma   90.00
#
_symmetry.space_group_name_H-M   'P 1'
#
loop_
_entity.id
_entity.type
_entity.pdbx_description
1 polymer ?
#
loop_
_entity_poly.entity_id
_entity_poly.type
_entity_poly.pdbx_seq_one_letter_code
_entity_poly.pdbx_strand_id
1 'polypeptide(L)'
;RACAQAKTIACFYSDDDWDTSFPLKSLIADFRTDPYVLHSVTDPYTFYTNLMWTYFDNEINLHTGFSWIGCGSIFLREYAQRHLQYLQIYLKDHRNLIYLSDVFFSIWLNDIPSQFNMNIRHLPASSTDASFSSILKFLQYQHESSILAIRILEDNLRQNQSNDTNHIGFSRRKNRHFSYCVKSSNPKDEFIFYTNILPIDTERIPFNISKDFEQGTRHNLPTESKLSFFLSHTTLKAVDDDLKTCRRSGRNVRHGEFFAIDFLYIQTNLSFSLTIGHTWELQKNVDMNLSFDGLWWITYRALKGITIKSQNSTSNEQLHVIVFNSTQFNAGFHSFRFIAFNAKLIYRQQQAIDPSKRHKWYVLVGCDTYINVPHLLKQLEPYNFTQPYFIGGSVGEQMCYHKNGTAYKSLFVGGNTAHVFSAALVEALCPHLSVYVESIWPQPNHTSAALSDVALSCLIFSLGFKMTILPGFFRRSPNGIIKEFGRKEALKVQEPSSWHYIHPAQMIDLDEFYAYHPINDIKHQLSSFNVQFIDKSLSGHCHLTKTCAKDLKILNSKNGMNPSLEDQKRFYEVYKNDFEMNHVNAFICFHPASMCEVFMPFNRTLIVIASTRYELGRFSKEEWRNWNKNLQIIASNSRNVIAGNNLYDAEYIRYFTGVKAIVLPSLCAYTNASYKQVIGKPFIIASIHEKNFHSKFMSMLTDSFKHLKIAVAVAHLRDVYKSHYKYSQLAEHPGIIYVPYQVSVMSLFEQYRMNIPLFFPSLDLLTEWHHTYGVVNERTWDSVSGKKKNASIVSGVLDPNIPDPNNEFDLHAIRYWLKFSDFYQWPHIIYFNSTDELVIKLTTTNLTQVSLNMKVYNANLKQYLFEQWRQILQRIE
;
A
#
# COMPACT_ATOMS: atom_id res chain seq x y z
N ARG A 1 24.97 -17.63 -17.93
CA ARG A 1 24.87 -17.06 -19.31
C ARG A 1 23.63 -17.52 -20.05
N ALA A 2 23.40 -18.83 -20.23
CA ALA A 2 22.21 -19.36 -20.90
C ALA A 2 20.88 -18.79 -20.34
N CYS A 3 20.72 -18.81 -19.01
CA CYS A 3 19.58 -18.19 -18.32
C CYS A 3 19.38 -16.71 -18.72
N ALA A 4 20.43 -15.89 -18.74
CA ALA A 4 20.34 -14.46 -19.07
C ALA A 4 19.85 -14.20 -20.52
N GLN A 5 20.02 -15.17 -21.41
CA GLN A 5 19.60 -15.14 -22.81
C GLN A 5 18.24 -15.82 -23.05
N ALA A 6 17.68 -16.49 -22.05
CA ALA A 6 16.43 -17.21 -22.16
C ALA A 6 15.24 -16.26 -22.42
N LYS A 7 14.23 -16.74 -23.14
CA LYS A 7 12.96 -16.00 -23.36
C LYS A 7 12.06 -15.98 -22.13
N THR A 8 12.23 -16.90 -21.20
CA THR A 8 11.46 -17.02 -19.97
C THR A 8 11.86 -15.96 -18.93
N ILE A 9 10.92 -15.60 -18.05
CA ILE A 9 11.15 -14.59 -17.00
C ILE A 9 11.97 -15.11 -15.81
N ALA A 10 11.97 -16.43 -15.62
CA ALA A 10 12.65 -17.11 -14.53
C ALA A 10 13.61 -18.16 -15.08
N CYS A 11 14.58 -18.50 -14.25
CA CYS A 11 15.59 -19.49 -14.51
C CYS A 11 15.56 -20.55 -13.43
N PHE A 12 15.64 -21.80 -13.88
CA PHE A 12 15.97 -22.93 -13.03
C PHE A 12 17.44 -23.28 -13.27
N TYR A 13 18.19 -23.45 -12.18
CA TYR A 13 19.60 -23.83 -12.22
C TYR A 13 19.84 -25.01 -11.28
N SER A 14 20.48 -26.04 -11.80
CA SER A 14 20.96 -27.21 -11.05
C SER A 14 22.30 -27.61 -11.64
N ASP A 15 23.20 -28.05 -10.78
CA ASP A 15 24.44 -28.72 -11.16
C ASP A 15 24.16 -30.19 -11.49
N ASP A 16 25.14 -30.87 -12.10
CA ASP A 16 25.06 -32.29 -12.44
C ASP A 16 25.30 -33.25 -11.26
N ASP A 17 25.73 -32.72 -10.11
CA ASP A 17 25.98 -33.47 -8.88
C ASP A 17 24.70 -33.88 -8.10
N TRP A 18 23.54 -33.28 -8.40
CA TRP A 18 22.34 -33.38 -7.55
C TRP A 18 21.05 -33.72 -8.30
N ASP A 19 20.26 -34.65 -7.77
CA ASP A 19 18.89 -34.90 -8.22
C ASP A 19 17.92 -33.95 -7.52
N THR A 20 17.47 -32.96 -8.28
CA THR A 20 16.56 -31.89 -7.84
C THR A 20 15.14 -32.08 -8.37
N SER A 21 14.84 -33.23 -8.97
CA SER A 21 13.50 -33.51 -9.52
C SER A 21 12.44 -33.59 -8.43
N PHE A 22 12.85 -34.03 -7.25
CA PHE A 22 11.97 -34.27 -6.11
C PHE A 22 11.31 -33.00 -5.53
N PRO A 23 12.03 -31.92 -5.16
CA PRO A 23 11.43 -30.72 -4.55
C PRO A 23 10.91 -29.66 -5.53
N LEU A 24 10.81 -29.98 -6.82
CA LEU A 24 10.64 -28.98 -7.87
C LEU A 24 9.28 -28.24 -7.80
N LYS A 25 8.18 -28.93 -7.44
CA LYS A 25 6.86 -28.28 -7.33
C LYS A 25 6.85 -27.31 -6.16
N SER A 26 7.41 -27.70 -5.01
CA SER A 26 7.54 -26.81 -3.86
C SER A 26 8.42 -25.60 -4.17
N LEU A 27 9.54 -25.80 -4.87
CA LEU A 27 10.43 -24.71 -5.26
C LEU A 27 9.73 -23.72 -6.21
N ILE A 28 8.96 -24.22 -7.17
CA ILE A 28 8.15 -23.39 -8.08
C ILE A 28 7.04 -22.66 -7.33
N ALA A 29 6.35 -23.34 -6.42
CA ALA A 29 5.26 -22.74 -5.64
C ALA A 29 5.77 -21.64 -4.71
N ASP A 30 6.92 -21.85 -4.08
CA ASP A 30 7.57 -20.84 -3.25
C ASP A 30 8.03 -19.64 -4.07
N PHE A 31 8.64 -19.88 -5.24
CA PHE A 31 9.00 -18.83 -6.18
C PHE A 31 7.80 -18.03 -6.68
N ARG A 32 6.64 -18.67 -6.90
CA ARG A 32 5.42 -17.94 -7.28
C ARG A 32 4.88 -17.07 -6.16
N THR A 33 5.13 -17.44 -4.91
CA THR A 33 4.72 -16.68 -3.73
C THR A 33 5.61 -15.44 -3.53
N ASP A 34 6.91 -15.55 -3.77
CA ASP A 34 7.86 -14.43 -3.62
C ASP A 34 8.94 -14.42 -4.72
N PRO A 35 8.60 -14.06 -5.97
CA PRO A 35 9.50 -14.26 -7.12
C PRO A 35 10.76 -13.39 -7.09
N TYR A 36 10.88 -12.46 -6.14
CA TYR A 36 11.96 -11.49 -6.06
C TYR A 36 13.12 -11.94 -5.15
N VAL A 37 13.08 -13.15 -4.60
CA VAL A 37 14.23 -13.72 -3.89
C VAL A 37 14.79 -14.93 -4.63
N LEU A 38 16.02 -15.30 -4.30
CA LEU A 38 16.59 -16.57 -4.74
C LEU A 38 15.95 -17.70 -3.94
N HIS A 39 15.34 -18.67 -4.63
CA HIS A 39 14.84 -19.89 -4.01
C HIS A 39 15.81 -21.02 -4.30
N SER A 40 16.21 -21.78 -3.31
CA SER A 40 17.08 -22.93 -3.49
C SER A 40 16.72 -24.07 -2.55
N VAL A 41 17.25 -25.25 -2.85
CA VAL A 41 17.19 -26.41 -1.97
C VAL A 41 18.60 -26.83 -1.61
N THR A 42 18.81 -27.36 -0.42
CA THR A 42 20.10 -27.89 0.02
C THR A 42 19.91 -28.90 1.15
N ASP A 43 20.96 -29.69 1.44
CA ASP A 43 20.94 -30.65 2.54
C ASP A 43 21.01 -29.97 3.91
N PRO A 44 20.58 -30.65 5.00
CA PRO A 44 20.58 -30.04 6.33
C PRO A 44 21.93 -29.48 6.80
N TYR A 45 23.03 -30.17 6.51
CA TYR A 45 24.35 -29.74 6.97
C TYR A 45 24.78 -28.47 6.21
N THR A 46 24.58 -28.46 4.89
CA THR A 46 24.87 -27.29 4.06
C THR A 46 23.94 -26.13 4.39
N PHE A 47 22.65 -26.36 4.63
CA PHE A 47 21.70 -25.34 5.09
C PHE A 47 22.19 -24.63 6.36
N TYR A 48 22.63 -25.40 7.36
CA TYR A 48 23.15 -24.84 8.60
C TYR A 48 24.42 -24.02 8.38
N THR A 49 25.30 -24.47 7.49
CA THR A 49 26.51 -23.74 7.10
C THR A 49 26.17 -22.43 6.37
N ASN A 50 25.20 -22.46 5.46
CA ASN A 50 24.73 -21.29 4.72
C ASN A 50 24.13 -20.22 5.65
N LEU A 51 23.43 -20.63 6.72
CA LEU A 51 22.91 -19.71 7.74
C LEU A 51 24.00 -18.91 8.45
N MET A 52 25.19 -19.49 8.64
CA MET A 52 26.32 -18.79 9.25
C MET A 52 26.88 -17.67 8.35
N TRP A 53 26.57 -17.71 7.05
CA TRP A 53 26.89 -16.69 6.05
C TRP A 53 25.73 -15.73 5.79
N THR A 54 24.88 -15.49 6.79
CA THR A 54 23.79 -14.52 6.71
C THR A 54 24.14 -13.29 7.52
N TYR A 55 24.13 -12.12 6.87
CA TYR A 55 24.59 -10.87 7.45
C TYR A 55 23.53 -9.77 7.35
N PHE A 56 23.45 -8.97 8.41
CA PHE A 56 22.53 -7.86 8.54
C PHE A 56 23.27 -6.63 9.04
N ASP A 57 23.20 -5.54 8.27
CA ASP A 57 23.59 -4.20 8.72
C ASP A 57 22.60 -3.20 8.11
N ASN A 58 21.69 -2.71 8.97
CA ASN A 58 20.63 -1.78 8.58
C ASN A 58 21.18 -0.40 8.21
N GLU A 59 22.35 0.00 8.73
CA GLU A 59 22.94 1.33 8.50
C GLU A 59 23.37 1.51 7.05
N ILE A 60 23.87 0.43 6.44
CA ILE A 60 24.31 0.39 5.05
C ILE A 60 23.34 -0.39 4.14
N ASN A 61 22.20 -0.84 4.67
CA ASN A 61 21.21 -1.64 3.96
C ASN A 61 21.80 -2.94 3.36
N LEU A 62 22.68 -3.60 4.12
CA LEU A 62 23.25 -4.92 3.84
C LEU A 62 22.35 -6.00 4.45
N HIS A 63 21.77 -6.85 3.62
CA HIS A 63 20.90 -7.95 4.04
C HIS A 63 21.13 -9.15 3.15
N THR A 64 22.22 -9.86 3.35
CA THR A 64 22.65 -10.91 2.42
C THR A 64 22.76 -12.27 3.09
N GLY A 65 22.72 -13.33 2.29
CA GLY A 65 22.91 -14.69 2.74
C GLY A 65 23.51 -15.54 1.63
N PHE A 66 24.39 -16.47 2.01
CA PHE A 66 24.89 -17.47 1.08
C PHE A 66 23.84 -18.56 0.81
N SER A 67 23.78 -19.01 -0.43
CA SER A 67 23.07 -20.22 -0.85
C SER A 67 23.86 -20.92 -1.93
N TRP A 68 24.04 -22.24 -1.77
CA TRP A 68 24.58 -23.10 -2.81
C TRP A 68 23.54 -23.32 -3.92
N ILE A 69 23.63 -22.56 -5.01
CA ILE A 69 22.61 -22.58 -6.08
C ILE A 69 22.62 -23.85 -6.93
N GLY A 70 23.73 -24.58 -6.95
CA GLY A 70 23.89 -25.82 -7.74
C GLY A 70 23.04 -26.99 -7.24
N CYS A 71 22.56 -26.97 -6.01
CA CYS A 71 21.69 -28.00 -5.47
C CYS A 71 20.24 -27.90 -5.98
N GLY A 72 19.94 -26.99 -6.92
CA GLY A 72 18.61 -26.71 -7.43
C GLY A 72 18.11 -25.36 -6.94
N SER A 73 17.93 -24.42 -7.85
CA SER A 73 17.50 -23.06 -7.54
C SER A 73 16.61 -22.45 -8.62
N ILE A 74 15.71 -21.55 -8.21
CA ILE A 74 14.87 -20.73 -9.08
C ILE A 74 15.07 -19.27 -8.73
N PHE A 75 15.27 -18.44 -9.75
CA PHE A 75 15.42 -16.99 -9.61
C PHE A 75 15.03 -16.28 -10.92
N LEU A 76 14.82 -14.96 -10.85
CA LEU A 76 14.48 -14.16 -12.04
C LEU A 76 15.65 -14.07 -13.02
N ARG A 77 15.34 -14.08 -14.32
CA ARG A 77 16.32 -13.89 -15.40
C ARG A 77 17.16 -12.63 -15.19
N GLU A 78 16.55 -11.57 -14.67
CA GLU A 78 17.23 -10.29 -14.38
C GLU A 78 18.41 -10.47 -13.41
N TYR A 79 18.35 -11.43 -12.48
CA TYR A 79 19.45 -11.70 -11.54
C TYR A 79 20.64 -12.34 -12.21
N ALA A 80 20.44 -13.22 -13.20
CA ALA A 80 21.56 -13.71 -14.01
C ALA A 80 22.16 -12.61 -14.90
N GLN A 81 21.34 -11.73 -15.46
CA GLN A 81 21.83 -10.61 -16.29
C GLN A 81 22.69 -9.66 -15.46
N ARG A 82 22.18 -9.28 -14.28
CA ARG A 82 22.86 -8.41 -13.33
C ARG A 82 24.14 -9.05 -12.79
N HIS A 83 24.12 -10.34 -12.43
CA HIS A 83 25.30 -11.05 -11.97
C HIS A 83 26.42 -11.08 -13.01
N LEU A 84 26.09 -11.29 -14.29
CA LEU A 84 27.10 -11.24 -15.36
C LEU A 84 27.77 -9.88 -15.48
N GLN A 85 27.05 -8.78 -15.22
CA GLN A 85 27.63 -7.44 -15.16
C GLN A 85 28.54 -7.29 -13.95
N TYR A 86 28.10 -7.77 -12.77
CA TYR A 86 28.92 -7.73 -11.55
C TYR A 86 30.23 -8.50 -11.70
N LEU A 87 30.20 -9.69 -12.31
CA LEU A 87 31.43 -10.46 -12.58
C LEU A 87 32.42 -9.68 -13.46
N GLN A 88 31.93 -8.94 -14.45
CA GLN A 88 32.78 -8.13 -15.34
C GLN A 88 33.41 -6.93 -14.64
N ILE A 89 32.66 -6.31 -13.71
CA ILE A 89 33.07 -5.09 -13.02
C ILE A 89 33.97 -5.43 -11.84
N TYR A 90 33.51 -6.29 -10.94
CA TYR A 90 34.13 -6.48 -9.63
C TYR A 90 35.14 -7.63 -9.57
N LEU A 91 35.13 -8.58 -10.53
CA LEU A 91 36.13 -9.65 -10.63
C LEU A 91 37.08 -9.48 -11.82
N LYS A 92 37.22 -8.25 -12.33
CA LYS A 92 38.13 -7.96 -13.45
C LYS A 92 39.58 -8.41 -13.16
N ASP A 93 40.04 -8.21 -11.93
CA ASP A 93 41.39 -8.53 -11.47
C ASP A 93 41.51 -9.93 -10.81
N HIS A 94 40.38 -10.66 -10.72
CA HIS A 94 40.27 -11.98 -10.10
C HIS A 94 39.60 -12.99 -11.04
N ARG A 95 39.98 -12.99 -12.33
CA ARG A 95 39.33 -13.81 -13.37
C ARG A 95 39.37 -15.32 -13.09
N ASN A 96 40.37 -15.78 -12.34
CA ASN A 96 40.48 -17.17 -11.90
C ASN A 96 39.37 -17.59 -10.92
N LEU A 97 38.69 -16.65 -10.27
CA LEU A 97 37.57 -16.90 -9.34
C LEU A 97 36.21 -16.97 -10.04
N ILE A 98 36.13 -16.72 -11.35
CA ILE A 98 34.88 -16.79 -12.13
C ILE A 98 34.27 -18.20 -12.07
N TYR A 99 35.08 -19.24 -11.87
CA TYR A 99 34.62 -20.63 -11.69
C TYR A 99 33.85 -20.85 -10.39
N LEU A 100 33.98 -19.95 -9.40
CA LEU A 100 33.22 -19.93 -8.13
C LEU A 100 32.08 -18.89 -8.17
N SER A 101 31.54 -18.64 -9.37
CA SER A 101 30.48 -17.65 -9.60
C SER A 101 29.22 -17.88 -8.76
N ASP A 102 28.95 -19.12 -8.37
CA ASP A 102 27.86 -19.54 -7.48
C ASP A 102 27.97 -18.91 -6.07
N VAL A 103 29.21 -18.78 -5.55
CA VAL A 103 29.51 -18.11 -4.28
C VAL A 103 29.12 -16.64 -4.32
N PHE A 104 29.55 -15.95 -5.37
CA PHE A 104 29.26 -14.53 -5.53
C PHE A 104 27.77 -14.28 -5.82
N PHE A 105 27.10 -15.20 -6.53
CA PHE A 105 25.73 -14.99 -7.01
C PHE A 105 24.75 -14.68 -5.88
N SER A 106 24.66 -15.56 -4.88
CA SER A 106 23.69 -15.40 -3.77
C SER A 106 24.01 -14.19 -2.89
N ILE A 107 25.28 -13.99 -2.55
CA ILE A 107 25.74 -12.88 -1.71
C ILE A 107 25.44 -11.53 -2.38
N TRP A 108 25.72 -11.40 -3.68
CA TRP A 108 25.53 -10.15 -4.42
C TRP A 108 24.08 -9.82 -4.78
N LEU A 109 23.11 -10.68 -4.47
CA LEU A 109 21.71 -10.27 -4.54
C LEU A 109 21.35 -9.24 -3.46
N ASN A 110 22.18 -9.13 -2.41
CA ASN A 110 21.90 -8.32 -1.22
C ASN A 110 20.49 -8.62 -0.66
N ASP A 111 20.11 -9.89 -0.73
CA ASP A 111 18.86 -10.39 -0.18
C ASP A 111 19.09 -11.83 0.32
N ILE A 112 18.46 -12.19 1.43
CA ILE A 112 18.56 -13.51 2.06
C ILE A 112 17.80 -14.55 1.22
N PRO A 113 18.45 -15.60 0.72
CA PRO A 113 17.79 -16.63 -0.10
C PRO A 113 16.71 -17.40 0.69
N SER A 114 15.61 -17.75 0.02
CA SER A 114 14.62 -18.72 0.53
C SER A 114 15.16 -20.13 0.32
N GLN A 115 15.61 -20.78 1.39
CA GLN A 115 16.29 -22.08 1.30
C GLN A 115 15.43 -23.20 1.89
N PHE A 116 15.25 -24.25 1.11
CA PHE A 116 14.63 -25.50 1.52
C PHE A 116 15.68 -26.44 2.09
N ASN A 117 15.40 -26.99 3.27
CA ASN A 117 16.19 -28.01 3.93
C ASN A 117 15.62 -29.39 3.60
N MET A 118 16.31 -30.15 2.73
CA MET A 118 15.83 -31.42 2.19
C MET A 118 16.94 -32.45 2.02
N ASN A 119 16.61 -33.74 2.07
CA ASN A 119 17.53 -34.79 1.66
C ASN A 119 17.59 -34.87 0.14
N ILE A 120 18.51 -34.12 -0.47
CA ILE A 120 18.82 -34.22 -1.91
C ILE A 120 19.75 -35.41 -2.18
N ARG A 121 19.50 -36.10 -3.29
CA ARG A 121 20.30 -37.27 -3.67
C ARG A 121 21.50 -36.82 -4.49
N HIS A 122 22.69 -37.20 -4.04
CA HIS A 122 23.92 -37.02 -4.80
C HIS A 122 23.95 -38.00 -5.99
N LEU A 123 24.29 -37.50 -7.17
CA LEU A 123 24.50 -38.29 -8.38
C LEU A 123 25.99 -38.64 -8.47
N PRO A 124 26.37 -39.93 -8.53
CA PRO A 124 27.78 -40.30 -8.60
C PRO A 124 28.40 -39.83 -9.93
N ALA A 125 29.53 -39.12 -9.85
CA ALA A 125 30.29 -38.67 -11.02
C ALA A 125 30.82 -39.88 -11.83
N SER A 126 30.87 -39.74 -13.16
CA SER A 126 31.62 -40.69 -14.00
C SER A 126 33.11 -40.52 -13.71
N SER A 127 33.84 -41.63 -13.58
CA SER A 127 35.23 -41.67 -13.09
C SER A 127 36.29 -41.00 -13.99
N THR A 128 35.89 -40.24 -15.01
CA THR A 128 36.77 -39.66 -16.03
C THR A 128 36.88 -38.14 -16.01
N ASP A 129 36.00 -37.42 -15.31
CA ASP A 129 36.02 -35.96 -15.21
C ASP A 129 36.03 -35.51 -13.75
N ALA A 130 37.18 -35.02 -13.27
CA ALA A 130 37.30 -34.44 -11.93
C ALA A 130 36.64 -33.05 -11.90
N SER A 131 35.58 -32.88 -11.12
CA SER A 131 34.89 -31.61 -10.92
C SER A 131 35.80 -30.59 -10.20
N PHE A 132 35.53 -29.29 -10.36
CA PHE A 132 36.32 -28.25 -9.67
C PHE A 132 36.25 -28.38 -8.14
N SER A 133 35.16 -28.96 -7.62
CA SER A 133 34.95 -29.27 -6.20
C SER A 133 35.88 -30.38 -5.67
N SER A 134 36.48 -31.20 -6.55
CA SER A 134 37.46 -32.23 -6.17
C SER A 134 38.91 -31.75 -6.12
N ILE A 135 39.18 -30.46 -6.41
CA ILE A 135 40.52 -29.88 -6.35
C ILE A 135 41.00 -29.76 -4.89
N LEU A 136 42.28 -30.09 -4.65
CA LEU A 136 42.94 -29.85 -3.38
C LEU A 136 42.83 -28.36 -3.01
N LYS A 137 42.22 -28.04 -1.86
CA LYS A 137 41.92 -26.67 -1.35
C LYS A 137 40.62 -26.01 -1.84
N PHE A 138 39.69 -26.71 -2.49
CA PHE A 138 38.39 -26.15 -2.87
C PHE A 138 37.67 -25.37 -1.74
N LEU A 139 37.61 -25.95 -0.53
CA LEU A 139 36.97 -25.30 0.63
C LEU A 139 37.65 -23.98 1.03
N GLN A 140 38.98 -23.89 0.86
CA GLN A 140 39.71 -22.66 1.11
C GLN A 140 39.33 -21.59 0.09
N TYR A 141 39.29 -21.93 -1.20
CA TYR A 141 38.90 -21.00 -2.25
C TYR A 141 37.44 -20.55 -2.13
N GLN A 142 36.54 -21.45 -1.75
CA GLN A 142 35.14 -21.12 -1.47
C GLN A 142 35.03 -20.10 -0.34
N HIS A 143 35.77 -20.31 0.75
CA HIS A 143 35.81 -19.39 1.88
C HIS A 143 36.37 -18.02 1.47
N GLU A 144 37.56 -17.98 0.87
CA GLU A 144 38.21 -16.74 0.41
C GLU A 144 37.31 -15.97 -0.57
N SER A 145 36.61 -16.67 -1.47
CA SER A 145 35.65 -16.07 -2.40
C SER A 145 34.42 -15.50 -1.69
N SER A 146 33.93 -16.16 -0.64
CA SER A 146 32.80 -15.68 0.15
C SER A 146 33.16 -14.39 0.91
N ILE A 147 34.37 -14.34 1.48
CA ILE A 147 34.92 -13.14 2.13
C ILE A 147 35.11 -12.00 1.14
N LEU A 148 35.64 -12.29 -0.04
CA LEU A 148 35.78 -11.29 -1.09
C LEU A 148 34.41 -10.77 -1.54
N ALA A 149 33.43 -11.66 -1.70
CA ALA A 149 32.08 -11.30 -2.12
C ALA A 149 31.41 -10.33 -1.13
N ILE A 150 31.51 -10.59 0.18
CA ILE A 150 30.93 -9.73 1.22
C ILE A 150 31.67 -8.39 1.33
N ARG A 151 33.00 -8.37 1.20
CA ARG A 151 33.79 -7.12 1.20
C ARG A 151 33.39 -6.21 0.04
N ILE A 152 33.35 -6.75 -1.18
CA ILE A 152 32.94 -6.00 -2.37
C ILE A 152 31.53 -5.43 -2.20
N LEU A 153 30.60 -6.24 -1.67
CA LEU A 153 29.23 -5.81 -1.41
C LEU A 153 29.18 -4.67 -0.39
N GLU A 154 29.80 -4.85 0.77
CA GLU A 154 29.82 -3.84 1.83
C GLU A 154 30.48 -2.54 1.38
N ASP A 155 31.67 -2.62 0.78
CA ASP A 155 32.40 -1.44 0.29
C ASP A 155 31.54 -0.65 -0.69
N ASN A 156 30.85 -1.36 -1.59
CA ASN A 156 29.95 -0.72 -2.54
C ASN A 156 28.73 -0.08 -1.86
N LEU A 157 28.14 -0.74 -0.86
CA LEU A 157 27.01 -0.19 -0.10
C LEU A 157 27.40 1.04 0.73
N ARG A 158 28.61 1.05 1.30
CA ARG A 158 29.17 2.21 2.01
C ARG A 158 29.50 3.36 1.05
N GLN A 159 30.05 3.08 -0.12
CA GLN A 159 30.39 4.09 -1.14
C GLN A 159 29.15 4.71 -1.82
N ASN A 160 28.08 3.93 -2.05
CA ASN A 160 26.83 4.41 -2.64
C ASN A 160 26.05 5.41 -1.76
N GLN A 161 26.50 5.70 -0.54
CA GLN A 161 26.03 6.88 0.21
C GLN A 161 26.55 8.20 -0.39
N SER A 162 27.48 8.15 -1.34
CA SER A 162 27.92 9.28 -2.16
C SER A 162 27.26 9.26 -3.54
N ASN A 163 26.58 10.35 -3.88
CA ASN A 163 25.75 10.69 -5.06
C ASN A 163 26.28 10.38 -6.50
N ASP A 164 26.80 9.18 -6.80
CA ASP A 164 27.17 8.82 -8.19
C ASP A 164 26.04 8.04 -8.91
N THR A 165 25.37 8.72 -9.85
CA THR A 165 24.19 8.21 -10.57
C THR A 165 24.51 7.19 -11.66
N ASN A 166 25.80 6.88 -11.90
CA ASN A 166 26.23 5.91 -12.92
C ASN A 166 26.70 4.56 -12.35
N HIS A 167 26.61 4.35 -11.03
CA HIS A 167 27.09 3.12 -10.39
C HIS A 167 26.10 1.95 -10.52
N ILE A 168 26.55 0.82 -11.07
CA ILE A 168 25.78 -0.45 -11.05
C ILE A 168 25.90 -1.07 -9.64
N GLY A 169 25.06 -0.60 -8.71
CA GLY A 169 25.10 -1.01 -7.29
C GLY A 169 24.37 -2.31 -6.97
N PHE A 170 24.60 -2.85 -5.77
CA PHE A 170 23.93 -4.05 -5.23
C PHE A 170 22.56 -3.72 -4.61
N SER A 171 21.63 -3.30 -5.46
CA SER A 171 20.28 -2.90 -5.02
C SER A 171 19.41 -4.10 -4.61
N ARG A 172 18.74 -3.96 -3.46
CA ARG A 172 17.71 -4.89 -2.98
C ARG A 172 16.32 -4.28 -3.10
N ARG A 173 15.30 -5.11 -3.32
CA ARG A 173 13.90 -4.65 -3.27
C ARG A 173 13.42 -4.63 -1.82
N LYS A 174 12.97 -3.47 -1.32
CA LYS A 174 12.37 -3.35 0.02
C LYS A 174 10.92 -3.83 -0.05
N ASN A 175 10.57 -4.86 0.74
CA ASN A 175 9.24 -5.44 1.06
C ASN A 175 9.16 -6.95 0.75
N ARG A 176 9.53 -7.79 1.71
CA ARG A 176 9.23 -9.23 1.67
C ARG A 176 7.81 -9.49 2.16
N HIS A 177 7.15 -10.48 1.57
CA HIS A 177 5.84 -10.93 2.04
C HIS A 177 5.92 -11.74 3.35
N PHE A 178 7.01 -12.46 3.58
CA PHE A 178 7.23 -13.27 4.78
C PHE A 178 8.60 -13.01 5.40
N SER A 179 8.67 -13.06 6.74
CA SER A 179 9.93 -13.13 7.48
C SER A 179 10.75 -14.34 7.01
N TYR A 180 12.07 -14.29 7.20
CA TYR A 180 12.94 -15.41 6.85
C TYR A 180 12.49 -16.69 7.59
N CYS A 181 12.25 -17.77 6.83
CA CYS A 181 11.69 -19.02 7.34
C CYS A 181 12.55 -20.20 6.89
N VAL A 182 12.62 -21.25 7.73
CA VAL A 182 13.14 -22.56 7.33
C VAL A 182 12.00 -23.37 6.74
N LYS A 183 12.24 -24.01 5.58
CA LYS A 183 11.23 -24.73 4.80
C LYS A 183 11.65 -26.17 4.51
N SER A 184 10.71 -27.09 4.49
CA SER A 184 10.90 -28.46 3.99
C SER A 184 9.63 -28.93 3.27
N SER A 185 9.80 -29.66 2.17
CA SER A 185 8.71 -30.34 1.48
C SER A 185 8.54 -31.76 2.00
N ASN A 186 7.35 -32.33 1.90
CA ASN A 186 7.12 -33.74 2.22
C ASN A 186 7.66 -34.67 1.10
N PRO A 187 7.90 -35.98 1.36
CA PRO A 187 8.39 -36.99 0.41
C PRO A 187 7.63 -37.15 -0.91
N LYS A 188 6.44 -36.54 -1.05
CA LYS A 188 5.64 -36.55 -2.29
C LYS A 188 5.62 -35.21 -3.02
N ASP A 189 6.24 -34.19 -2.45
CA ASP A 189 6.25 -32.82 -2.94
C ASP A 189 4.85 -32.26 -3.17
N GLU A 190 3.99 -32.45 -2.16
CA GLU A 190 2.57 -32.08 -2.13
C GLU A 190 2.30 -30.90 -1.20
N PHE A 191 3.14 -30.67 -0.19
CA PHE A 191 3.01 -29.52 0.70
C PHE A 191 4.35 -29.08 1.29
N ILE A 192 4.42 -27.81 1.67
CA ILE A 192 5.57 -27.18 2.32
C ILE A 192 5.25 -26.97 3.79
N PHE A 193 6.09 -27.50 4.67
CA PHE A 193 6.14 -27.09 6.06
C PHE A 193 7.16 -25.97 6.24
N TYR A 194 6.79 -24.90 6.93
CA TYR A 194 7.71 -23.80 7.20
C TYR A 194 7.49 -23.15 8.57
N THR A 195 8.55 -22.57 9.11
CA THR A 195 8.53 -21.86 10.39
C THR A 195 9.55 -20.72 10.40
N ASN A 196 9.22 -19.64 11.10
CA ASN A 196 10.17 -18.55 11.37
C ASN A 196 11.11 -18.85 12.55
N ILE A 197 11.04 -20.05 13.15
CA ILE A 197 11.94 -20.49 14.22
C ILE A 197 13.22 -21.06 13.62
N LEU A 198 14.17 -20.15 13.38
CA LEU A 198 15.50 -20.48 12.89
C LEU A 198 16.33 -21.25 13.94
N PRO A 199 17.26 -22.11 13.51
CA PRO A 199 18.19 -22.77 14.44
C PRO A 199 19.19 -21.79 15.06
N ILE A 200 19.43 -20.65 14.42
CA ILE A 200 20.34 -19.58 14.85
C ILE A 200 19.62 -18.23 14.69
N ASP A 201 19.72 -17.36 15.69
CA ASP A 201 19.10 -16.02 15.71
C ASP A 201 20.01 -15.00 15.00
N THR A 202 20.13 -15.12 13.68
CA THR A 202 21.12 -14.38 12.86
C THR A 202 20.94 -12.86 12.90
N GLU A 203 19.72 -12.36 13.10
CA GLU A 203 19.40 -10.93 13.21
C GLU A 203 19.97 -10.26 14.49
N ARG A 204 20.32 -11.05 15.51
CA ARG A 204 20.83 -10.56 16.80
C ARG A 204 22.34 -10.66 16.93
N ILE A 205 23.01 -11.17 15.91
CA ILE A 205 24.47 -11.25 15.90
C ILE A 205 24.98 -9.96 15.26
N PRO A 206 25.64 -9.07 16.02
CA PRO A 206 26.20 -7.85 15.46
C PRO A 206 27.23 -8.22 14.39
N PHE A 207 27.10 -7.60 13.20
CA PHE A 207 28.04 -7.77 12.10
C PHE A 207 29.14 -6.71 12.15
N ASN A 208 30.39 -7.15 12.14
CA ASN A 208 31.58 -6.34 11.97
C ASN A 208 32.53 -7.10 11.05
N ILE A 209 32.65 -6.63 9.81
CA ILE A 209 33.48 -7.29 8.81
C ILE A 209 34.93 -7.47 9.27
N SER A 210 35.49 -6.53 10.05
CA SER A 210 36.87 -6.60 10.53
C SER A 210 37.11 -7.68 11.60
N LYS A 211 36.04 -8.25 12.19
CA LYS A 211 36.10 -9.24 13.27
C LYS A 211 35.42 -10.57 12.92
N ASP A 212 34.45 -10.56 12.01
CA ASP A 212 33.57 -11.70 11.75
C ASP A 212 33.93 -12.50 10.49
N PHE A 213 35.10 -12.24 9.88
CA PHE A 213 35.58 -13.00 8.71
C PHE A 213 35.65 -14.52 8.94
N GLU A 214 35.84 -14.94 10.18
CA GLU A 214 35.94 -16.36 10.52
C GLU A 214 34.56 -17.00 10.76
N GLN A 215 33.48 -16.23 10.98
CA GLN A 215 32.16 -16.73 11.42
C GLN A 215 31.55 -17.81 10.48
N GLY A 216 31.81 -17.71 9.19
CA GLY A 216 31.29 -18.63 8.16
C GLY A 216 32.22 -19.80 7.81
N THR A 217 33.39 -19.94 8.43
CA THR A 217 34.25 -21.11 8.14
C THR A 217 33.64 -22.39 8.72
N ARG A 218 33.86 -23.53 8.05
CA ARG A 218 33.48 -24.85 8.60
C ARG A 218 34.12 -25.13 9.97
N HIS A 219 35.15 -24.36 10.35
CA HIS A 219 35.84 -24.44 11.63
C HIS A 219 35.14 -23.67 12.78
N ASN A 220 34.22 -22.75 12.46
CA ASN A 220 33.39 -22.01 13.42
C ASN A 220 31.93 -22.47 13.43
N LEU A 221 31.66 -23.65 12.86
CA LEU A 221 30.41 -24.35 13.15
C LEU A 221 30.30 -24.51 14.68
N PRO A 222 29.13 -24.21 15.27
CA PRO A 222 28.92 -24.34 16.71
C PRO A 222 29.23 -25.77 17.16
N THR A 223 29.50 -25.93 18.47
CA THR A 223 29.86 -27.21 19.10
C THR A 223 29.11 -28.39 18.50
N GLU A 224 29.79 -29.52 18.31
CA GLU A 224 29.22 -30.75 17.72
C GLU A 224 27.82 -31.10 18.29
N SER A 225 27.57 -30.78 19.57
CA SER A 225 26.27 -30.91 20.25
C SER A 225 25.12 -30.07 19.65
N LYS A 226 25.34 -28.82 19.22
CA LYS A 226 24.30 -27.96 18.62
C LYS A 226 23.96 -28.38 17.19
N LEU A 227 24.99 -28.71 16.41
CA LEU A 227 24.80 -29.20 15.04
C LEU A 227 24.12 -30.57 15.04
N SER A 228 24.57 -31.52 15.85
CA SER A 228 23.91 -32.83 16.00
C SER A 228 22.48 -32.71 16.50
N PHE A 229 22.19 -31.77 17.42
CA PHE A 229 20.82 -31.47 17.82
C PHE A 229 19.97 -30.96 16.65
N PHE A 230 20.50 -30.02 15.85
CA PHE A 230 19.78 -29.53 14.68
C PHE A 230 19.52 -30.65 13.67
N LEU A 231 20.54 -31.42 13.29
CA LEU A 231 20.44 -32.51 12.30
C LEU A 231 19.43 -33.59 12.73
N SER A 232 19.32 -33.86 14.02
CA SER A 232 18.33 -34.81 14.57
C SER A 232 16.91 -34.26 14.67
N HIS A 233 16.71 -32.94 14.56
CA HIS A 233 15.43 -32.26 14.81
C HIS A 233 15.12 -31.14 13.80
N THR A 234 15.50 -31.31 12.53
CA THR A 234 15.29 -30.33 11.46
C THR A 234 13.82 -30.17 11.07
N THR A 235 13.50 -29.24 10.16
CA THR A 235 12.16 -29.13 9.55
C THR A 235 11.80 -30.33 8.70
N LEU A 236 12.78 -31.07 8.18
CA LEU A 236 12.52 -32.32 7.46
C LEU A 236 11.84 -33.35 8.38
N LYS A 237 12.20 -33.35 9.67
CA LYS A 237 11.60 -34.22 10.69
C LYS A 237 10.16 -33.86 11.05
N ALA A 238 9.60 -32.79 10.48
CA ALA A 238 8.17 -32.48 10.58
C ALA A 238 7.36 -33.12 9.44
N VAL A 239 8.03 -33.60 8.38
CA VAL A 239 7.39 -33.99 7.12
C VAL A 239 7.97 -35.29 6.54
N ASP A 240 8.77 -36.06 7.29
CA ASP A 240 9.47 -37.27 6.80
C ASP A 240 8.65 -38.56 6.91
N ASP A 241 7.35 -38.47 7.20
CA ASP A 241 6.42 -39.60 7.39
C ASP A 241 6.86 -40.61 8.49
N ASP A 242 7.80 -40.25 9.37
CA ASP A 242 8.25 -41.06 10.50
C ASP A 242 7.72 -40.52 11.84
N LEU A 243 6.85 -41.28 12.49
CA LEU A 243 6.25 -40.91 13.78
C LEU A 243 7.26 -40.90 14.95
N LYS A 244 8.47 -41.44 14.75
CA LYS A 244 9.53 -41.47 15.77
C LYS A 244 10.42 -40.24 15.73
N THR A 245 10.37 -39.45 14.67
CA THR A 245 11.13 -38.22 14.52
C THR A 245 10.21 -37.01 14.71
N CYS A 246 10.80 -35.86 15.05
CA CYS A 246 10.05 -34.60 15.12
C CYS A 246 10.97 -33.39 14.97
N ARG A 247 10.43 -32.28 14.47
CA ARG A 247 11.05 -30.96 14.58
C ARG A 247 11.05 -30.52 16.05
N ARG A 248 12.21 -30.14 16.58
CA ARG A 248 12.36 -29.55 17.93
C ARG A 248 13.23 -28.30 17.91
N SER A 249 12.71 -27.18 18.39
CA SER A 249 13.51 -25.97 18.56
C SER A 249 14.54 -26.15 19.67
N GLY A 250 15.75 -25.63 19.48
CA GLY A 250 16.79 -25.62 20.52
C GLY A 250 16.54 -24.61 21.65
N ARG A 251 15.38 -23.94 21.63
CA ARG A 251 14.94 -22.92 22.59
C ARG A 251 13.41 -22.89 22.69
N ASN A 252 12.92 -22.24 23.73
CA ASN A 252 11.50 -21.98 23.91
C ASN A 252 10.94 -21.05 22.80
N VAL A 253 9.67 -21.28 22.47
CA VAL A 253 8.90 -20.49 21.49
C VAL A 253 8.59 -19.11 22.06
N ARG A 254 8.78 -18.06 21.26
CA ARG A 254 8.56 -16.65 21.61
C ARG A 254 7.26 -16.12 20.99
N HIS A 255 6.81 -14.96 21.45
CA HIS A 255 5.66 -14.27 20.87
C HIS A 255 5.91 -13.92 19.39
N GLY A 256 4.90 -14.11 18.54
CA GLY A 256 4.99 -13.86 17.09
C GLY A 256 5.68 -14.97 16.30
N GLU A 257 6.14 -16.04 16.97
CA GLU A 257 6.64 -17.23 16.30
C GLU A 257 5.50 -18.14 15.84
N PHE A 258 5.70 -18.75 14.69
CA PHE A 258 4.70 -19.58 14.04
C PHE A 258 5.31 -20.75 13.28
N PHE A 259 4.47 -21.73 13.00
CA PHE A 259 4.71 -22.71 11.95
C PHE A 259 3.48 -22.78 11.06
N ALA A 260 3.67 -23.19 9.81
CA ALA A 260 2.64 -23.21 8.80
C ALA A 260 2.83 -24.32 7.78
N ILE A 261 1.74 -24.64 7.10
CA ILE A 261 1.65 -25.64 6.02
C ILE A 261 1.05 -24.95 4.78
N ASP A 262 1.70 -25.12 3.63
CA ASP A 262 1.22 -24.71 2.30
C ASP A 262 1.01 -25.96 1.41
N PHE A 263 -0.23 -26.28 1.06
CA PHE A 263 -0.61 -27.50 0.33
C PHE A 263 -0.36 -27.50 -1.20
N LEU A 264 0.36 -26.49 -1.74
CA LEU A 264 0.65 -26.25 -3.17
C LEU A 264 -0.57 -26.02 -4.08
N TYR A 265 -1.68 -26.67 -3.78
CA TYR A 265 -2.99 -26.60 -4.40
C TYR A 265 -4.04 -26.35 -3.32
N ILE A 266 -5.16 -25.76 -3.73
CA ILE A 266 -6.32 -25.55 -2.86
C ILE A 266 -6.89 -26.93 -2.49
N GLN A 267 -6.91 -27.24 -1.19
CA GLN A 267 -7.48 -28.49 -0.69
C GLN A 267 -8.97 -28.32 -0.42
N THR A 268 -9.76 -29.35 -0.66
CA THR A 268 -11.17 -29.47 -0.24
C THR A 268 -11.31 -30.73 0.62
N ASN A 269 -12.33 -30.76 1.48
CA ASN A 269 -12.64 -31.92 2.33
C ASN A 269 -11.47 -32.40 3.21
N LEU A 270 -10.68 -31.46 3.73
CA LEU A 270 -9.53 -31.77 4.57
C LEU A 270 -9.99 -32.12 5.99
N SER A 271 -9.48 -33.23 6.53
CA SER A 271 -9.53 -33.51 7.97
C SER A 271 -8.20 -33.18 8.59
N PHE A 272 -8.21 -32.41 9.67
CA PHE A 272 -7.02 -31.95 10.35
C PHE A 272 -7.11 -32.21 11.85
N SER A 273 -6.00 -32.64 12.43
CA SER A 273 -5.84 -32.84 13.87
C SER A 273 -4.50 -32.29 14.32
N LEU A 274 -4.51 -31.38 15.30
CA LEU A 274 -3.31 -30.90 15.97
C LEU A 274 -3.39 -31.25 17.44
N THR A 275 -2.39 -31.97 17.94
CA THR A 275 -2.22 -32.26 19.37
C THR A 275 -1.14 -31.35 19.94
N ILE A 276 -1.47 -30.60 20.99
CA ILE A 276 -0.58 -29.64 21.65
C ILE A 276 -0.21 -30.20 23.03
N GLY A 277 1.01 -30.74 23.14
CA GLY A 277 1.63 -31.14 24.40
C GLY A 277 2.62 -30.09 24.89
N HIS A 278 2.12 -28.98 25.43
CA HIS A 278 2.94 -27.91 26.01
C HIS A 278 2.31 -27.37 27.30
N THR A 279 2.96 -26.42 27.98
CA THR A 279 2.39 -25.69 29.13
C THR A 279 0.95 -25.24 28.87
N TRP A 280 0.07 -25.38 29.87
CA TRP A 280 -1.33 -24.94 29.84
C TRP A 280 -1.55 -23.53 29.27
N GLU A 281 -0.64 -22.60 29.59
CA GLU A 281 -0.72 -21.22 29.10
C GLU A 281 -0.54 -21.11 27.58
N LEU A 282 0.36 -21.89 26.98
CA LEU A 282 0.52 -21.95 25.53
C LEU A 282 -0.68 -22.66 24.89
N GLN A 283 -1.16 -23.76 25.47
CA GLN A 283 -2.30 -24.52 24.94
C GLN A 283 -3.57 -23.66 24.77
N LYS A 284 -3.80 -22.68 25.66
CA LYS A 284 -4.93 -21.74 25.54
C LYS A 284 -4.75 -20.63 24.50
N ASN A 285 -3.51 -20.36 24.11
CA ASN A 285 -3.16 -19.15 23.38
C ASN A 285 -2.56 -19.41 21.99
N VAL A 286 -2.38 -20.66 21.58
CA VAL A 286 -2.08 -20.98 20.18
C VAL A 286 -3.28 -20.61 19.32
N ASP A 287 -3.06 -19.73 18.36
CA ASP A 287 -4.07 -19.27 17.42
C ASP A 287 -3.86 -19.92 16.05
N MET A 288 -4.89 -20.60 15.56
CA MET A 288 -4.88 -21.18 14.21
C MET A 288 -5.51 -20.21 13.21
N ASN A 289 -4.80 -19.94 12.13
CA ASN A 289 -5.25 -19.12 11.02
C ASN A 289 -5.23 -19.91 9.72
N LEU A 290 -6.26 -19.74 8.89
CA LEU A 290 -6.39 -20.34 7.56
C LEU A 290 -6.28 -19.27 6.48
N SER A 291 -5.70 -19.60 5.34
CA SER A 291 -5.69 -18.69 4.19
C SER A 291 -5.83 -19.43 2.86
N PHE A 292 -6.45 -18.76 1.89
CA PHE A 292 -6.57 -19.22 0.51
C PHE A 292 -5.38 -18.81 -0.35
N ASP A 293 -4.84 -17.62 -0.09
CA ASP A 293 -3.88 -16.93 -0.95
C ASP A 293 -2.60 -16.48 -0.22
N GLY A 294 -2.52 -16.71 1.10
CA GLY A 294 -1.40 -16.30 1.94
C GLY A 294 -1.44 -14.81 2.34
N LEU A 295 -2.42 -14.05 1.84
CA LEU A 295 -2.62 -12.62 2.10
C LEU A 295 -3.77 -12.38 3.09
N TRP A 296 -4.88 -13.10 2.90
CA TRP A 296 -6.06 -12.99 3.75
C TRP A 296 -6.16 -14.18 4.70
N TRP A 297 -5.99 -13.90 6.00
CA TRP A 297 -5.98 -14.92 7.05
C TRP A 297 -7.26 -14.86 7.88
N ILE A 298 -7.86 -16.03 8.12
CA ILE A 298 -9.09 -16.20 8.88
C ILE A 298 -8.77 -16.95 10.15
N THR A 299 -9.12 -16.38 11.30
CA THR A 299 -8.92 -17.02 12.60
C THR A 299 -9.93 -18.13 12.83
N TYR A 300 -9.47 -19.26 13.35
CA TYR A 300 -10.29 -20.45 13.59
C TYR A 300 -11.51 -20.20 14.49
N ARG A 301 -11.42 -19.22 15.40
CA ARG A 301 -12.54 -18.81 16.28
C ARG A 301 -13.76 -18.29 15.51
N ALA A 302 -13.58 -17.90 14.25
CA ALA A 302 -14.67 -17.47 13.36
C ALA A 302 -15.33 -18.64 12.59
N LEU A 303 -14.81 -19.86 12.71
CA LEU A 303 -15.26 -21.03 11.94
C LEU A 303 -16.09 -21.98 12.81
N LYS A 304 -17.25 -22.41 12.30
CA LYS A 304 -18.06 -23.47 12.91
C LYS A 304 -17.42 -24.83 12.64
N GLY A 305 -17.64 -25.82 13.52
CA GLY A 305 -17.20 -27.21 13.28
C GLY A 305 -15.79 -27.57 13.78
N ILE A 306 -15.13 -26.68 14.52
CA ILE A 306 -13.84 -26.97 15.16
C ILE A 306 -14.10 -27.51 16.57
N THR A 307 -13.58 -28.70 16.85
CA THR A 307 -13.71 -29.32 18.17
C THR A 307 -12.36 -29.29 18.88
N ILE A 308 -12.33 -28.72 20.09
CA ILE A 308 -11.17 -28.80 20.98
C ILE A 308 -11.49 -29.85 22.04
N LYS A 309 -10.71 -30.93 22.07
CA LYS A 309 -10.82 -31.99 23.09
C LYS A 309 -9.62 -31.92 24.01
N SER A 310 -9.82 -32.21 25.29
CA SER A 310 -8.70 -32.52 26.19
C SER A 310 -8.53 -34.03 26.25
N GLN A 311 -7.29 -34.51 26.17
CA GLN A 311 -6.95 -35.93 26.21
C GLN A 311 -5.89 -36.15 27.29
N ASN A 312 -6.11 -37.15 28.15
CA ASN A 312 -5.14 -37.52 29.18
C ASN A 312 -4.00 -38.34 28.55
N SER A 313 -2.77 -37.87 28.71
CA SER A 313 -1.55 -38.61 28.34
C SER A 313 -1.16 -39.59 29.46
N THR A 314 -0.46 -40.67 29.10
CA THR A 314 0.19 -41.61 30.04
C THR A 314 1.25 -40.95 30.92
N SER A 315 1.63 -39.69 30.65
CA SER A 315 2.63 -38.88 31.36
C SER A 315 2.07 -37.86 32.37
N ASN A 316 0.80 -37.96 32.81
CA ASN A 316 0.12 -36.97 33.68
C ASN A 316 -0.04 -35.54 33.09
N GLU A 317 0.26 -35.34 31.80
CA GLU A 317 0.03 -34.07 31.11
C GLU A 317 -1.29 -34.06 30.33
N GLN A 318 -2.09 -33.02 30.51
CA GLN A 318 -3.35 -32.81 29.77
C GLN A 318 -3.01 -32.27 28.37
N LEU A 319 -3.34 -33.04 27.32
CA LEU A 319 -3.10 -32.66 25.92
C LEU A 319 -4.32 -31.94 25.37
N HIS A 320 -4.11 -30.86 24.61
CA HIS A 320 -5.16 -30.19 23.85
C HIS A 320 -5.15 -30.66 22.39
N VAL A 321 -6.26 -31.22 21.93
CA VAL A 321 -6.42 -31.71 20.56
C VAL A 321 -7.41 -30.82 19.82
N ILE A 322 -6.95 -30.16 18.77
CA ILE A 322 -7.78 -29.38 17.85
C ILE A 322 -8.08 -30.27 16.65
N VAL A 323 -9.36 -30.60 16.45
CA VAL A 323 -9.81 -31.41 15.31
C VAL A 323 -10.85 -30.65 14.52
N PHE A 324 -10.73 -30.67 13.20
CA PHE A 324 -11.78 -30.20 12.32
C PHE A 324 -11.83 -30.99 11.01
N ASN A 325 -13.01 -30.97 10.40
CA ASN A 325 -13.20 -31.37 9.01
C ASN A 325 -13.70 -30.14 8.23
N SER A 326 -13.02 -29.78 7.15
CA SER A 326 -13.32 -28.54 6.41
C SER A 326 -14.73 -28.52 5.82
N THR A 327 -15.36 -29.68 5.60
CA THR A 327 -16.77 -29.79 5.18
C THR A 327 -17.75 -29.25 6.22
N GLN A 328 -17.35 -29.19 7.50
CA GLN A 328 -18.18 -28.70 8.60
C GLN A 328 -18.10 -27.18 8.76
N PHE A 329 -17.24 -26.50 7.98
CA PHE A 329 -17.15 -25.04 7.99
C PHE A 329 -18.36 -24.42 7.28
N ASN A 330 -18.57 -23.11 7.47
CA ASN A 330 -19.62 -22.39 6.74
C ASN A 330 -19.35 -22.44 5.21
N ALA A 331 -20.42 -22.43 4.41
CA ALA A 331 -20.33 -22.41 2.95
C ALA A 331 -19.42 -21.26 2.47
N GLY A 332 -18.43 -21.57 1.63
CA GLY A 332 -17.39 -20.62 1.17
C GLY A 332 -16.04 -20.74 1.89
N PHE A 333 -15.94 -21.51 2.98
CA PHE A 333 -14.69 -21.76 3.71
C PHE A 333 -14.21 -23.22 3.66
N HIS A 334 -14.81 -24.03 2.79
CA HIS A 334 -14.52 -25.48 2.70
C HIS A 334 -13.16 -25.81 2.08
N SER A 335 -12.52 -24.81 1.48
CA SER A 335 -11.23 -24.94 0.84
C SER A 335 -10.22 -23.95 1.38
N PHE A 336 -8.93 -24.28 1.33
CA PHE A 336 -7.83 -23.40 1.72
C PHE A 336 -6.50 -23.98 1.23
N ARG A 337 -5.46 -23.14 1.16
CA ARG A 337 -4.10 -23.53 0.78
C ARG A 337 -3.14 -23.50 1.98
N PHE A 338 -3.37 -22.58 2.92
CA PHE A 338 -2.49 -22.33 4.04
C PHE A 338 -3.17 -22.61 5.38
N ILE A 339 -2.41 -23.19 6.31
CA ILE A 339 -2.73 -23.27 7.73
C ILE A 339 -1.53 -22.75 8.51
N ALA A 340 -1.71 -21.81 9.43
CA ALA A 340 -0.67 -21.28 10.30
C ALA A 340 -1.08 -21.32 11.77
N PHE A 341 -0.13 -21.63 12.65
CA PHE A 341 -0.31 -21.66 14.10
C PHE A 341 0.61 -20.65 14.75
N ASN A 342 0.03 -19.67 15.44
CA ASN A 342 0.75 -18.54 16.02
C ASN A 342 0.70 -18.60 17.55
N ALA A 343 1.82 -18.40 18.21
CA ALA A 343 1.85 -18.21 19.66
C ALA A 343 1.35 -16.79 20.02
N LYS A 344 0.03 -16.63 20.28
CA LYS A 344 -0.50 -15.39 20.88
C LYS A 344 -0.21 -15.39 22.38
N LEU A 345 -0.07 -14.21 22.97
CA LEU A 345 -0.10 -14.00 24.42
C LEU A 345 -1.30 -13.08 24.70
N ILE A 346 -2.22 -13.49 25.58
CA ILE A 346 -3.40 -12.66 25.94
C ILE A 346 -3.05 -11.66 27.05
N TYR A 347 -3.71 -10.49 27.00
CA TYR A 347 -3.79 -9.30 27.89
C TYR A 347 -3.34 -9.39 29.36
N ARG A 348 -3.24 -10.55 30.00
CA ARG A 348 -2.74 -10.66 31.39
C ARG A 348 -1.30 -10.17 31.54
N GLN A 349 -0.49 -10.18 30.48
CA GLN A 349 0.81 -9.50 30.50
C GLN A 349 0.75 -7.98 30.28
N GLN A 350 -0.35 -7.40 29.76
CA GLN A 350 -0.56 -5.94 29.85
C GLN A 350 -0.80 -5.49 31.30
N GLN A 351 -1.25 -6.39 32.19
CA GLN A 351 -1.28 -6.10 33.62
C GLN A 351 0.12 -6.14 34.26
N ALA A 352 1.11 -6.76 33.62
CA ALA A 352 2.52 -6.69 34.02
C ALA A 352 3.23 -5.46 33.44
N ILE A 353 2.61 -4.77 32.47
CA ILE A 353 3.07 -3.48 31.97
C ILE A 353 2.75 -2.42 33.03
N ASP A 354 3.74 -1.59 33.30
CA ASP A 354 3.64 -0.39 34.14
C ASP A 354 2.31 0.36 33.84
N PRO A 355 1.49 0.65 34.86
CA PRO A 355 0.27 1.44 34.73
C PRO A 355 0.44 2.73 33.90
N SER A 356 1.63 3.34 33.89
CA SER A 356 1.96 4.53 33.11
C SER A 356 1.91 4.30 31.58
N LYS A 357 2.04 3.06 31.13
CA LYS A 357 2.09 2.64 29.72
C LYS A 357 0.79 2.00 29.23
N ARG A 358 -0.26 1.93 30.07
CA ARG A 358 -1.58 1.39 29.69
C ARG A 358 -2.44 2.45 28.97
N HIS A 359 -3.36 1.98 28.13
CA HIS A 359 -4.36 2.84 27.51
C HIS A 359 -5.33 3.40 28.56
N LYS A 360 -5.57 4.71 28.54
CA LYS A 360 -6.37 5.42 29.55
C LYS A 360 -7.87 5.40 29.23
N TRP A 361 -8.22 5.51 27.95
CA TRP A 361 -9.59 5.62 27.46
C TRP A 361 -9.81 4.66 26.29
N TYR A 362 -11.00 4.08 26.24
CA TYR A 362 -11.45 3.17 25.18
C TYR A 362 -12.67 3.80 24.53
N VAL A 363 -12.72 3.84 23.19
CA VAL A 363 -13.82 4.45 22.46
C VAL A 363 -14.45 3.40 21.55
N LEU A 364 -15.76 3.19 21.68
CA LEU A 364 -16.53 2.31 20.81
C LEU A 364 -17.36 3.17 19.86
N VAL A 365 -17.23 2.92 18.56
CA VAL A 365 -17.93 3.65 17.50
C VAL A 365 -18.43 2.73 16.40
N GLY A 366 -19.48 3.16 15.70
CA GLY A 366 -19.92 2.54 14.45
C GLY A 366 -18.96 2.85 13.28
N CYS A 367 -18.99 2.01 12.25
CA CYS A 367 -18.18 2.19 11.03
C CYS A 367 -18.61 3.42 10.18
N ASP A 368 -19.74 4.03 10.52
CA ASP A 368 -20.32 5.23 9.92
C ASP A 368 -20.15 6.49 10.80
N THR A 369 -19.42 6.38 11.92
CA THR A 369 -19.26 7.47 12.89
C THR A 369 -17.98 8.27 12.63
N TYR A 370 -18.09 9.58 12.48
CA TYR A 370 -16.94 10.49 12.46
C TYR A 370 -16.57 10.91 13.88
N ILE A 371 -15.32 10.69 14.29
CA ILE A 371 -14.78 11.15 15.58
C ILE A 371 -13.91 12.38 15.36
N ASN A 372 -14.27 13.50 16.01
CA ASN A 372 -13.35 14.61 16.19
C ASN A 372 -12.43 14.34 17.40
N VAL A 373 -11.30 13.66 17.17
CA VAL A 373 -10.39 13.19 18.23
C VAL A 373 -9.89 14.33 19.14
N PRO A 374 -9.44 15.50 18.63
CA PRO A 374 -9.06 16.62 19.49
C PRO A 374 -10.20 17.11 20.41
N HIS A 375 -11.42 17.23 19.87
CA HIS A 375 -12.59 17.61 20.67
C HIS A 375 -12.91 16.56 21.73
N LEU A 376 -12.85 15.28 21.36
CA LEU A 376 -13.06 14.17 22.27
C LEU A 376 -12.05 14.17 23.42
N LEU A 377 -10.76 14.32 23.11
CA LEU A 377 -9.69 14.37 24.13
C LEU A 377 -9.89 15.57 25.08
N LYS A 378 -10.32 16.73 24.56
CA LYS A 378 -10.62 17.91 25.38
C LYS A 378 -11.84 17.69 26.29
N GLN A 379 -12.88 17.04 25.79
CA GLN A 379 -14.06 16.66 26.57
C GLN A 379 -13.72 15.66 27.68
N LEU A 380 -12.71 14.81 27.48
CA LEU A 380 -12.28 13.79 28.45
C LEU A 380 -11.26 14.31 29.47
N GLU A 381 -10.60 15.44 29.21
CA GLU A 381 -9.59 16.05 30.08
C GLU A 381 -10.05 16.28 31.54
N PRO A 382 -11.31 16.68 31.82
CA PRO A 382 -11.79 16.83 33.19
C PRO A 382 -11.99 15.51 33.96
N TYR A 383 -11.97 14.37 33.27
CA TYR A 383 -12.30 13.08 33.85
C TYR A 383 -11.05 12.27 34.21
N ASN A 384 -11.05 11.68 35.39
CA ASN A 384 -9.96 10.81 35.83
C ASN A 384 -10.19 9.37 35.34
N PHE A 385 -9.40 8.91 34.38
CA PHE A 385 -9.53 7.56 33.78
C PHE A 385 -9.35 6.37 34.76
N THR A 386 -8.86 6.63 35.97
CA THR A 386 -8.79 5.62 37.05
C THR A 386 -10.13 5.42 37.78
N GLN A 387 -11.14 6.23 37.46
CA GLN A 387 -12.51 6.09 37.94
C GLN A 387 -13.41 5.52 36.83
N PRO A 388 -14.44 4.73 37.17
CA PRO A 388 -15.24 3.98 36.19
C PRO A 388 -16.27 4.87 35.47
N TYR A 389 -15.81 5.62 34.46
CA TYR A 389 -16.66 6.44 33.60
C TYR A 389 -17.16 5.70 32.35
N PHE A 390 -18.46 5.84 32.09
CA PHE A 390 -19.15 5.52 30.84
C PHE A 390 -19.74 6.81 30.25
N ILE A 391 -19.28 7.26 29.09
CA ILE A 391 -19.58 8.59 28.55
C ILE A 391 -20.18 8.49 27.13
N GLY A 392 -21.23 9.26 26.83
CA GLY A 392 -21.85 9.36 25.49
C GLY A 392 -22.90 10.49 25.42
N GLY A 393 -23.70 10.61 24.36
CA GLY A 393 -24.64 11.76 24.26
C GLY A 393 -25.97 11.61 23.50
N SER A 394 -26.23 10.55 22.73
CA SER A 394 -27.58 10.27 22.21
C SER A 394 -28.14 9.03 22.89
N VAL A 395 -28.95 9.26 23.91
CA VAL A 395 -29.50 8.21 24.77
C VAL A 395 -30.89 7.78 24.32
N GLY A 396 -31.14 6.48 24.33
CA GLY A 396 -32.48 5.89 24.34
C GLY A 396 -32.74 5.21 25.69
N GLU A 397 -34.00 4.99 26.03
CA GLU A 397 -34.38 4.12 27.15
C GLU A 397 -34.68 2.70 26.64
N GLN A 398 -34.18 1.69 27.34
CA GLN A 398 -34.50 0.29 27.08
C GLN A 398 -34.72 -0.45 28.40
N MET A 399 -35.63 -1.43 28.39
CA MET A 399 -35.82 -2.34 29.51
C MET A 399 -34.67 -3.36 29.56
N CYS A 400 -33.99 -3.42 30.71
CA CYS A 400 -32.97 -4.39 31.06
C CYS A 400 -33.47 -5.30 32.19
N TYR A 401 -32.75 -6.39 32.46
CA TYR A 401 -33.13 -7.37 33.47
C TYR A 401 -31.93 -7.77 34.30
N HIS A 402 -32.12 -7.88 35.62
CA HIS A 402 -31.13 -8.48 36.51
C HIS A 402 -31.09 -10.01 36.31
N LYS A 403 -30.05 -10.66 36.85
CA LYS A 403 -29.88 -12.12 36.78
C LYS A 403 -31.05 -12.91 37.40
N ASN A 404 -31.77 -12.31 38.36
CA ASN A 404 -32.96 -12.89 39.00
C ASN A 404 -34.27 -12.60 38.21
N GLY A 405 -34.19 -11.99 37.03
CA GLY A 405 -35.32 -11.70 36.17
C GLY A 405 -36.07 -10.39 36.47
N THR A 406 -35.66 -9.61 37.49
CA THR A 406 -36.32 -8.32 37.75
C THR A 406 -35.96 -7.28 36.69
N ALA A 407 -36.97 -6.59 36.18
CA ALA A 407 -36.83 -5.61 35.11
C ALA A 407 -36.45 -4.23 35.66
N TYR A 408 -35.59 -3.50 34.96
CA TYR A 408 -35.25 -2.11 35.25
C TYR A 408 -35.05 -1.32 33.95
N LYS A 409 -35.31 -0.01 33.98
CA LYS A 409 -35.02 0.87 32.85
C LYS A 409 -33.55 1.27 32.87
N SER A 410 -32.87 1.11 31.74
CA SER A 410 -31.51 1.60 31.53
C SER A 410 -31.49 2.61 30.40
N LEU A 411 -30.64 3.62 30.56
CA LEU A 411 -30.18 4.39 29.42
C LEU A 411 -29.21 3.53 28.62
N PHE A 412 -29.31 3.58 27.30
CA PHE A 412 -28.31 3.06 26.39
C PHE A 412 -27.97 4.14 25.38
N VAL A 413 -26.75 4.11 24.84
CA VAL A 413 -26.37 4.99 23.73
C VAL A 413 -26.44 4.14 22.46
N GLY A 414 -26.96 4.70 21.37
CA GLY A 414 -27.08 3.94 20.12
C GLY A 414 -25.71 3.57 19.55
N GLY A 415 -25.60 2.45 18.84
CA GLY A 415 -24.35 1.99 18.23
C GLY A 415 -23.70 2.96 17.23
N ASN A 416 -24.49 3.90 16.68
CA ASN A 416 -24.01 4.94 15.76
C ASN A 416 -23.68 6.26 16.49
N THR A 417 -23.84 6.29 17.81
CA THR A 417 -23.23 7.32 18.65
C THR A 417 -21.94 6.76 19.22
N ALA A 418 -20.86 7.52 19.19
CA ALA A 418 -19.65 7.12 19.89
C ALA A 418 -19.90 7.01 21.41
N HIS A 419 -19.18 6.11 22.08
CA HIS A 419 -19.19 5.97 23.53
C HIS A 419 -17.76 5.81 24.04
N VAL A 420 -17.47 6.34 25.22
CA VAL A 420 -16.15 6.26 25.84
C VAL A 420 -16.23 5.51 27.17
N PHE A 421 -15.26 4.64 27.39
CA PHE A 421 -15.04 3.92 28.63
C PHE A 421 -13.68 4.32 29.19
N SER A 422 -13.65 4.62 30.48
CA SER A 422 -12.39 4.68 31.23
C SER A 422 -11.75 3.29 31.34
N ALA A 423 -10.43 3.25 31.55
CA ALA A 423 -9.73 2.00 31.83
C ALA A 423 -10.31 1.25 33.04
N ALA A 424 -10.62 1.97 34.12
CA ALA A 424 -11.20 1.39 35.33
C ALA A 424 -12.58 0.74 35.08
N LEU A 425 -13.41 1.33 34.22
CA LEU A 425 -14.69 0.73 33.87
C LEU A 425 -14.51 -0.56 33.06
N VAL A 426 -13.58 -0.58 32.09
CA VAL A 426 -13.30 -1.79 31.31
C VAL A 426 -12.81 -2.92 32.22
N GLU A 427 -11.93 -2.61 33.17
CA GLU A 427 -11.46 -3.57 34.17
C GLU A 427 -12.61 -4.14 35.01
N ALA A 428 -13.57 -3.30 35.40
CA ALA A 428 -14.75 -3.74 36.15
C ALA A 428 -15.71 -4.60 35.31
N LEU A 429 -15.80 -4.38 33.99
CA LEU A 429 -16.70 -5.12 33.10
C LEU A 429 -16.17 -6.50 32.70
N CYS A 430 -14.86 -6.64 32.51
CA CYS A 430 -14.23 -7.83 31.93
C CYS A 430 -14.64 -9.17 32.59
N PRO A 431 -14.70 -9.31 33.93
CA PRO A 431 -15.06 -10.58 34.58
C PRO A 431 -16.50 -11.02 34.30
N HIS A 432 -17.37 -10.07 33.94
CA HIS A 432 -18.82 -10.30 33.83
C HIS A 432 -19.29 -10.40 32.37
N LEU A 433 -18.49 -9.92 31.41
CA LEU A 433 -18.89 -9.73 30.02
C LEU A 433 -19.33 -11.03 29.33
N SER A 434 -18.52 -12.10 29.41
CA SER A 434 -18.84 -13.38 28.76
C SER A 434 -20.07 -14.04 29.37
N VAL A 435 -20.15 -14.11 30.70
CA VAL A 435 -21.29 -14.69 31.42
C VAL A 435 -22.58 -13.93 31.12
N TYR A 436 -22.53 -12.60 31.07
CA TYR A 436 -23.69 -11.78 30.77
C TYR A 436 -24.20 -12.00 29.33
N VAL A 437 -23.27 -12.02 28.35
CA VAL A 437 -23.59 -12.22 26.92
C VAL A 437 -24.01 -13.65 26.59
N GLU A 438 -23.57 -14.64 27.35
CA GLU A 438 -23.87 -16.06 27.06
C GLU A 438 -25.07 -16.58 27.87
N SER A 439 -25.29 -16.07 29.09
CA SER A 439 -26.26 -16.65 30.05
C SER A 439 -27.41 -15.72 30.45
N ILE A 440 -27.31 -14.41 30.22
CA ILE A 440 -28.32 -13.43 30.64
C ILE A 440 -28.98 -12.75 29.43
N TRP A 441 -28.21 -12.52 28.36
CA TRP A 441 -28.64 -11.94 27.10
C TRP A 441 -28.42 -12.93 25.93
N PRO A 442 -29.25 -12.96 24.87
CA PRO A 442 -30.57 -12.36 24.71
C PRO A 442 -31.69 -13.25 25.26
N GLN A 443 -32.81 -12.65 25.68
CA GLN A 443 -34.01 -13.38 26.14
C GLN A 443 -34.88 -13.82 24.94
N PRO A 444 -35.50 -15.02 24.99
CA PRO A 444 -36.19 -15.65 23.85
C PRO A 444 -37.40 -14.87 23.30
N ASN A 445 -37.95 -13.90 24.04
CA ASN A 445 -39.14 -13.14 23.63
C ASN A 445 -38.84 -11.74 23.06
N HIS A 446 -37.56 -11.35 22.96
CA HIS A 446 -37.17 -10.05 22.44
C HIS A 446 -36.66 -10.14 20.99
N THR A 447 -37.39 -9.52 20.05
CA THR A 447 -36.93 -9.30 18.66
C THR A 447 -35.70 -8.37 18.57
N SER A 448 -35.34 -7.71 19.68
CA SER A 448 -34.17 -6.84 19.83
C SER A 448 -32.87 -7.57 20.24
N ALA A 449 -32.80 -8.89 20.06
CA ALA A 449 -31.62 -9.73 20.35
C ALA A 449 -30.31 -9.29 19.62
N ALA A 450 -30.34 -8.25 18.79
CA ALA A 450 -29.27 -7.89 17.86
C ALA A 450 -28.48 -6.61 18.21
N LEU A 451 -28.74 -5.94 19.33
CA LEU A 451 -28.09 -4.65 19.66
C LEU A 451 -27.05 -4.79 20.78
N SER A 452 -25.77 -4.86 20.39
CA SER A 452 -24.61 -5.05 21.29
C SER A 452 -24.39 -3.88 22.26
N ASP A 453 -24.77 -2.67 21.85
CA ASP A 453 -24.77 -1.42 22.62
C ASP A 453 -25.76 -1.46 23.79
N VAL A 454 -26.94 -2.04 23.59
CA VAL A 454 -27.94 -2.26 24.64
C VAL A 454 -27.43 -3.26 25.67
N ALA A 455 -26.90 -4.41 25.22
CA ALA A 455 -26.39 -5.45 26.11
C ALA A 455 -25.26 -4.92 27.01
N LEU A 456 -24.34 -4.17 26.42
CA LEU A 456 -23.23 -3.54 27.15
C LEU A 456 -23.74 -2.50 28.16
N SER A 457 -24.70 -1.66 27.77
CA SER A 457 -25.29 -0.67 28.67
C SER A 457 -26.01 -1.34 29.84
N CYS A 458 -26.84 -2.35 29.59
CA CYS A 458 -27.51 -3.10 30.66
C CYS A 458 -26.51 -3.69 31.66
N LEU A 459 -25.41 -4.30 31.18
CA LEU A 459 -24.36 -4.82 32.05
C LEU A 459 -23.76 -3.72 32.93
N ILE A 460 -23.36 -2.58 32.34
CA ILE A 460 -22.78 -1.44 33.06
C ILE A 460 -23.70 -0.97 34.19
N PHE A 461 -24.99 -0.80 33.90
CA PHE A 461 -25.98 -0.39 34.91
C PHE A 461 -26.26 -1.49 35.95
N SER A 462 -26.23 -2.77 35.57
CA SER A 462 -26.42 -3.88 36.51
C SER A 462 -25.31 -3.96 37.57
N LEU A 463 -24.11 -3.46 37.22
CA LEU A 463 -22.96 -3.35 38.12
C LEU A 463 -22.98 -2.04 38.95
N GLY A 464 -24.03 -1.23 38.82
CA GLY A 464 -24.21 0.00 39.58
C GLY A 464 -23.52 1.24 39.00
N PHE A 465 -22.91 1.15 37.82
CA PHE A 465 -22.28 2.28 37.15
C PHE A 465 -23.33 3.13 36.42
N LYS A 466 -23.08 4.44 36.34
CA LYS A 466 -23.95 5.41 35.67
C LYS A 466 -23.30 5.95 34.41
N MET A 467 -24.14 6.33 33.46
CA MET A 467 -23.70 7.03 32.26
C MET A 467 -23.57 8.54 32.51
N THR A 468 -22.48 9.12 32.04
CA THR A 468 -22.28 10.57 31.93
C THR A 468 -22.69 11.04 30.53
N ILE A 469 -23.66 11.92 30.45
CA ILE A 469 -24.13 12.49 29.18
C ILE A 469 -23.30 13.72 28.85
N LEU A 470 -22.63 13.72 27.70
CA LEU A 470 -21.87 14.87 27.17
C LEU A 470 -22.43 15.35 25.83
N PRO A 471 -22.53 16.68 25.62
CA PRO A 471 -22.81 17.24 24.29
C PRO A 471 -21.72 16.85 23.29
N GLY A 472 -22.07 16.77 22.00
CA GLY A 472 -21.10 16.49 20.92
C GLY A 472 -21.09 15.04 20.42
N PHE A 473 -21.88 14.14 21.03
CA PHE A 473 -22.07 12.76 20.57
C PHE A 473 -23.43 12.63 19.87
N PHE A 474 -23.43 12.67 18.54
CA PHE A 474 -24.64 12.70 17.72
C PHE A 474 -24.91 11.38 17.01
N ARG A 475 -26.17 10.92 17.01
CA ARG A 475 -26.61 9.67 16.37
C ARG A 475 -26.92 9.81 14.88
N ARG A 476 -27.27 11.03 14.44
CA ARG A 476 -27.73 11.33 13.08
C ARG A 476 -26.83 12.37 12.43
N SER A 477 -26.86 12.40 11.10
CA SER A 477 -26.20 13.45 10.34
C SER A 477 -26.77 14.83 10.73
N PRO A 478 -25.99 15.91 10.53
CA PRO A 478 -26.43 17.29 10.74
C PRO A 478 -27.81 17.60 10.12
N ASN A 479 -28.11 17.06 8.93
CA ASN A 479 -29.42 17.17 8.28
C ASN A 479 -30.55 16.48 9.05
N GLY A 480 -30.27 15.32 9.64
CA GLY A 480 -31.22 14.61 10.51
C GLY A 480 -31.51 15.41 11.79
N ILE A 481 -30.50 16.02 12.38
CA ILE A 481 -30.62 16.88 13.58
C ILE A 481 -31.45 18.13 13.27
N ILE A 482 -31.19 18.81 12.15
CA ILE A 482 -31.97 20.01 11.75
C ILE A 482 -33.43 19.65 11.48
N LYS A 483 -33.71 18.51 10.83
CA LYS A 483 -35.08 18.04 10.60
C LYS A 483 -35.82 17.74 11.90
N GLU A 484 -35.11 17.25 12.92
CA GLU A 484 -35.71 16.78 14.16
C GLU A 484 -35.91 17.89 15.19
N PHE A 485 -34.92 18.77 15.35
CA PHE A 485 -34.94 19.82 16.37
C PHE A 485 -35.26 21.21 15.79
N GLY A 486 -35.21 21.37 14.47
CA GLY A 486 -35.37 22.66 13.82
C GLY A 486 -34.08 23.48 13.87
N ARG A 487 -33.87 24.30 12.82
CA ARG A 487 -32.64 25.09 12.64
C ARG A 487 -32.36 26.02 13.81
N LYS A 488 -33.37 26.59 14.49
CA LYS A 488 -33.16 27.55 15.60
C LYS A 488 -32.73 26.89 16.92
N GLU A 489 -33.24 25.71 17.26
CA GLU A 489 -32.86 25.00 18.50
C GLU A 489 -31.46 24.39 18.40
N ALA A 490 -31.09 23.86 17.23
CA ALA A 490 -29.73 23.38 16.97
C ALA A 490 -28.65 24.48 17.09
N LEU A 491 -29.05 25.76 17.13
CA LEU A 491 -28.17 26.91 17.32
C LEU A 491 -28.09 27.38 18.79
N LYS A 492 -28.99 26.93 19.66
CA LYS A 492 -29.12 27.42 21.05
C LYS A 492 -28.25 26.70 22.06
N VAL A 493 -27.64 25.57 21.70
CA VAL A 493 -26.72 24.84 22.60
C VAL A 493 -25.48 25.71 22.79
N GLN A 494 -25.41 26.37 23.95
CA GLN A 494 -24.31 27.26 24.29
C GLN A 494 -23.11 26.42 24.74
N GLU A 495 -21.98 26.54 24.03
CA GLU A 495 -20.80 25.71 24.24
C GLU A 495 -19.89 26.26 25.36
N PRO A 496 -19.12 25.40 26.05
CA PRO A 496 -18.24 25.85 27.14
C PRO A 496 -16.94 26.54 26.73
N SER A 497 -16.72 26.92 25.46
CA SER A 497 -15.42 27.53 25.07
C SER A 497 -15.47 28.44 23.84
N SER A 498 -14.47 29.32 23.73
CA SER A 498 -14.33 30.43 22.78
C SER A 498 -13.95 30.04 21.33
N TRP A 499 -14.32 28.85 20.86
CA TRP A 499 -14.10 28.43 19.48
C TRP A 499 -15.42 28.46 18.69
N HIS A 500 -15.40 29.06 17.50
CA HIS A 500 -16.58 29.14 16.63
C HIS A 500 -16.73 27.82 15.85
N TYR A 501 -17.81 27.08 16.08
CA TYR A 501 -18.15 25.90 15.28
C TYR A 501 -19.22 26.22 14.23
N ILE A 502 -19.09 25.57 13.07
CA ILE A 502 -19.99 25.68 11.93
C ILE A 502 -21.28 24.94 12.28
N HIS A 503 -22.40 25.66 12.31
CA HIS A 503 -23.69 25.10 12.65
C HIS A 503 -24.18 24.11 11.56
N PRO A 504 -25.04 23.14 11.91
CA PRO A 504 -25.56 22.14 10.97
C PRO A 504 -26.09 22.70 9.65
N ALA A 505 -26.62 23.92 9.68
CA ALA A 505 -27.19 24.56 8.50
C ALA A 505 -26.19 25.27 7.59
N GLN A 506 -24.94 25.41 8.02
CA GLN A 506 -23.81 25.87 7.20
C GLN A 506 -23.11 24.68 6.51
N MET A 507 -23.54 23.43 6.78
CA MET A 507 -23.06 22.22 6.09
C MET A 507 -23.87 21.87 4.82
N ILE A 508 -24.99 22.56 4.54
CA ILE A 508 -25.85 22.28 3.37
C ILE A 508 -25.38 23.06 2.13
N ASP A 509 -24.70 24.19 2.30
CA ASP A 509 -24.24 25.06 1.20
C ASP A 509 -22.91 24.57 0.55
N LEU A 510 -22.62 23.27 0.61
CA LEU A 510 -21.33 22.63 0.29
C LEU A 510 -21.32 21.83 -1.04
N ASP A 511 -22.26 22.08 -1.95
CA ASP A 511 -22.63 21.12 -3.02
C ASP A 511 -22.07 21.42 -4.44
N GLU A 512 -20.85 21.96 -4.58
CA GLU A 512 -20.21 22.12 -5.91
C GLU A 512 -18.73 21.66 -5.98
N PHE A 513 -18.46 20.88 -7.03
CA PHE A 513 -17.16 20.42 -7.58
C PHE A 513 -16.32 19.39 -6.80
N TYR A 514 -16.53 18.12 -7.14
CA TYR A 514 -15.63 17.01 -6.81
C TYR A 514 -14.48 16.92 -7.83
N ALA A 515 -13.40 17.66 -7.54
CA ALA A 515 -12.05 17.34 -8.00
C ALA A 515 -11.16 17.39 -6.76
N TYR A 516 -10.91 16.23 -6.14
CA TYR A 516 -9.97 16.12 -5.04
C TYR A 516 -8.60 16.62 -5.51
N HIS A 517 -8.08 17.68 -4.86
CA HIS A 517 -6.85 18.36 -5.25
C HIS A 517 -5.65 17.38 -5.37
N PRO A 518 -4.74 17.57 -6.35
CA PRO A 518 -3.48 16.82 -6.45
C PRO A 518 -2.67 16.80 -5.12
N ILE A 519 -2.75 17.86 -4.33
CA ILE A 519 -2.10 17.93 -3.01
C ILE A 519 -2.63 16.88 -2.03
N ASN A 520 -3.93 16.53 -2.10
CA ASN A 520 -4.51 15.51 -1.22
C ASN A 520 -3.98 14.12 -1.56
N ASP A 521 -3.77 13.85 -2.85
CA ASP A 521 -3.15 12.61 -3.29
C ASP A 521 -1.73 12.47 -2.73
N ILE A 522 -0.95 13.53 -2.82
CA ILE A 522 0.43 13.55 -2.31
C ILE A 522 0.49 13.46 -0.79
N LYS A 523 -0.41 14.11 -0.07
CA LYS A 523 -0.52 13.91 1.38
C LYS A 523 -0.78 12.45 1.72
N HIS A 524 -1.72 11.83 1.02
CA HIS A 524 -2.03 10.41 1.22
C HIS A 524 -0.81 9.54 0.88
N GLN A 525 -0.17 9.78 -0.27
CA GLN A 525 1.00 9.03 -0.72
C GLN A 525 2.19 9.18 0.24
N LEU A 526 2.51 10.41 0.63
CA LEU A 526 3.67 10.74 1.46
C LEU A 526 3.46 10.52 2.95
N SER A 527 2.23 10.26 3.40
CA SER A 527 1.95 9.84 4.78
C SER A 527 2.75 8.59 5.19
N SER A 528 3.00 7.69 4.24
CA SER A 528 3.82 6.48 4.45
C SER A 528 5.31 6.75 4.66
N PHE A 529 5.77 7.96 4.37
CA PHE A 529 7.14 8.43 4.58
C PHE A 529 7.25 9.36 5.81
N ASN A 530 6.21 9.40 6.67
CA ASN A 530 6.13 10.29 7.84
C ASN A 530 6.28 11.80 7.50
N VAL A 531 5.98 12.19 6.26
CA VAL A 531 5.99 13.59 5.85
C VAL A 531 4.81 14.32 6.48
N GLN A 532 5.10 15.39 7.20
CA GLN A 532 4.08 16.28 7.76
C GLN A 532 3.81 17.43 6.79
N PHE A 533 2.53 17.73 6.57
CA PHE A 533 2.11 18.80 5.67
C PHE A 533 1.47 19.94 6.46
N ILE A 534 1.91 21.14 6.14
CA ILE A 534 1.22 22.38 6.50
C ILE A 534 0.51 22.86 5.24
N ASP A 535 -0.81 22.74 5.20
CA ASP A 535 -1.62 23.13 4.05
C ASP A 535 -2.62 24.20 4.45
N LYS A 536 -2.36 25.41 3.96
CA LYS A 536 -3.18 26.61 4.11
C LYS A 536 -3.72 27.00 2.74
N SER A 537 -4.73 26.27 2.28
CA SER A 537 -5.35 26.44 0.96
C SER A 537 -6.19 27.71 0.87
N LEU A 538 -6.01 28.43 -0.23
CA LEU A 538 -6.79 29.61 -0.62
C LEU A 538 -7.88 29.28 -1.67
N SER A 539 -8.05 27.99 -2.00
CA SER A 539 -9.06 27.54 -2.97
C SER A 539 -10.48 27.77 -2.46
N GLY A 540 -11.41 28.12 -3.35
CA GLY A 540 -12.84 28.19 -3.02
C GLY A 540 -13.40 26.87 -2.46
N HIS A 541 -12.75 25.74 -2.74
CA HIS A 541 -13.13 24.40 -2.29
C HIS A 541 -12.31 23.90 -1.08
N CYS A 542 -11.48 24.73 -0.46
CA CYS A 542 -10.63 24.33 0.68
C CYS A 542 -11.42 23.77 1.87
N HIS A 543 -12.71 24.11 1.94
CA HIS A 543 -13.61 23.70 3.01
C HIS A 543 -13.92 22.18 2.93
N LEU A 544 -13.86 21.59 1.73
CA LEU A 544 -14.07 20.16 1.50
C LEU A 544 -12.91 19.34 2.08
N THR A 545 -11.69 19.86 2.00
CA THR A 545 -10.46 19.22 2.49
C THR A 545 -10.08 19.64 3.91
N LYS A 546 -10.85 20.55 4.53
CA LYS A 546 -10.54 21.16 5.84
C LYS A 546 -9.16 21.81 5.88
N THR A 547 -8.73 22.40 4.77
CA THR A 547 -7.39 23.03 4.63
C THR A 547 -7.47 24.53 4.41
N CYS A 548 -8.63 25.16 4.58
CA CYS A 548 -8.77 26.61 4.42
C CYS A 548 -7.79 27.37 5.31
N ALA A 549 -7.00 28.25 4.70
CA ALA A 549 -6.18 29.21 5.41
C ALA A 549 -7.05 30.13 6.28
N LYS A 550 -6.64 30.38 7.53
CA LYS A 550 -7.37 31.26 8.47
C LYS A 550 -6.52 32.43 8.97
N ASP A 551 -5.21 32.36 8.79
CA ASP A 551 -4.21 33.17 9.48
C ASP A 551 -3.12 33.72 8.52
N LEU A 552 -3.35 33.65 7.20
CA LEU A 552 -2.46 34.27 6.24
C LEU A 552 -2.60 35.80 6.26
N LYS A 553 -1.47 36.49 6.46
CA LYS A 553 -1.40 37.95 6.66
C LYS A 553 -1.39 38.74 5.35
N ILE A 554 -0.82 38.16 4.29
CA ILE A 554 -0.58 38.84 3.00
C ILE A 554 -1.37 38.20 1.86
N LEU A 555 -1.26 36.87 1.71
CA LEU A 555 -1.99 36.15 0.67
C LEU A 555 -3.42 35.81 1.14
N ASN A 556 -4.38 35.98 0.25
CA ASN A 556 -5.79 35.68 0.45
C ASN A 556 -6.43 35.18 -0.86
N SER A 557 -7.72 34.87 -0.85
CA SER A 557 -8.43 34.33 -2.01
C SER A 557 -8.44 35.26 -3.24
N LYS A 558 -8.17 36.56 -3.08
CA LYS A 558 -8.15 37.53 -4.18
C LYS A 558 -6.79 37.64 -4.87
N ASN A 559 -5.69 37.52 -4.14
CA ASN A 559 -4.33 37.69 -4.69
C ASN A 559 -3.51 36.39 -4.72
N GLY A 560 -3.97 35.29 -4.10
CA GLY A 560 -3.20 34.05 -4.00
C GLY A 560 -2.90 33.37 -5.34
N MET A 561 -3.77 33.55 -6.35
CA MET A 561 -3.55 32.98 -7.69
C MET A 561 -2.54 33.79 -8.53
N ASN A 562 -2.47 35.11 -8.33
CA ASN A 562 -1.53 35.99 -9.02
C ASN A 562 -1.01 37.08 -8.06
N PRO A 563 -0.09 36.75 -7.14
CA PRO A 563 0.48 37.72 -6.23
C PRO A 563 1.41 38.68 -6.98
N SER A 564 1.20 39.99 -6.81
CA SER A 564 2.06 41.01 -7.41
C SER A 564 3.49 40.95 -6.86
N LEU A 565 4.45 41.58 -7.54
CA LEU A 565 5.82 41.70 -7.03
C LEU A 565 5.88 42.38 -5.65
N GLU A 566 4.96 43.31 -5.38
CA GLU A 566 4.84 43.94 -4.06
C GLU A 566 4.29 42.96 -3.01
N ASP A 567 3.27 42.17 -3.35
CA ASP A 567 2.74 41.12 -2.46
C ASP A 567 3.83 40.09 -2.12
N GLN A 568 4.63 39.67 -3.10
CA GLN A 568 5.74 38.72 -2.90
C GLN A 568 6.80 39.29 -1.94
N LYS A 569 7.21 40.55 -2.13
CA LYS A 569 8.14 41.24 -1.22
C LYS A 569 7.57 41.36 0.19
N ARG A 570 6.32 41.83 0.32
CA ARG A 570 5.64 41.97 1.61
C ARG A 570 5.45 40.63 2.30
N PHE A 571 5.16 39.57 1.55
CA PHE A 571 5.07 38.22 2.09
C PHE A 571 6.38 37.82 2.75
N TYR A 572 7.51 37.92 2.03
CA TYR A 572 8.81 37.59 2.62
C TYR A 572 9.13 38.45 3.85
N GLU A 573 8.94 39.78 3.77
CA GLU A 573 9.25 40.67 4.91
C GLU A 573 8.45 40.34 6.17
N VAL A 574 7.18 39.93 6.03
CA VAL A 574 6.31 39.56 7.15
C VAL A 574 6.64 38.17 7.70
N TYR A 575 7.07 37.24 6.84
CA TYR A 575 7.23 35.83 7.18
C TYR A 575 8.68 35.36 7.35
N LYS A 576 9.69 36.17 7.03
CA LYS A 576 11.12 35.79 7.14
C LYS A 576 11.53 35.31 8.54
N ASN A 577 10.88 35.82 9.58
CA ASN A 577 11.11 35.43 10.99
C ASN A 577 9.97 34.58 11.56
N ASP A 578 9.03 34.12 10.73
CA ASP A 578 7.90 33.30 11.16
C ASP A 578 8.37 31.89 11.52
N PHE A 579 7.87 31.36 12.64
CA PHE A 579 8.25 30.04 13.14
C PHE A 579 7.89 28.94 12.14
N GLU A 580 6.67 28.96 11.59
CA GLU A 580 6.17 27.93 10.68
C GLU A 580 7.02 27.87 9.41
N MET A 581 7.27 29.03 8.80
CA MET A 581 8.05 29.15 7.56
C MET A 581 9.53 28.76 7.74
N ASN A 582 10.08 28.94 8.93
CA ASN A 582 11.46 28.58 9.23
C ASN A 582 11.65 27.10 9.60
N HIS A 583 10.58 26.40 9.98
CA HIS A 583 10.65 24.99 10.41
C HIS A 583 10.39 23.99 9.27
N VAL A 584 9.88 24.42 8.12
CA VAL A 584 9.67 23.52 6.98
C VAL A 584 10.97 23.23 6.24
N ASN A 585 11.15 21.98 5.82
CA ASN A 585 12.31 21.58 5.00
C ASN A 585 12.14 21.96 3.53
N ALA A 586 10.90 21.99 3.03
CA ALA A 586 10.59 22.29 1.64
C ALA A 586 9.23 22.99 1.49
N PHE A 587 9.09 23.75 0.39
CA PHE A 587 7.82 24.27 -0.10
C PHE A 587 7.39 23.51 -1.36
N ILE A 588 6.10 23.22 -1.47
CA ILE A 588 5.52 22.49 -2.59
C ILE A 588 4.41 23.31 -3.26
N CYS A 589 4.48 23.46 -4.58
CA CYS A 589 3.51 24.27 -5.35
C CYS A 589 2.89 23.44 -6.47
N PHE A 590 1.56 23.38 -6.47
CA PHE A 590 0.75 22.61 -7.43
C PHE A 590 -0.03 23.50 -8.39
N HIS A 591 -0.97 24.26 -7.82
CA HIS A 591 -1.96 25.01 -8.57
C HIS A 591 -2.21 26.37 -7.88
N PRO A 592 -1.57 27.45 -8.35
CA PRO A 592 -0.63 27.50 -9.46
C PRO A 592 0.80 27.07 -9.08
N ALA A 593 1.53 26.46 -10.03
CA ALA A 593 2.95 26.15 -9.89
C ALA A 593 3.80 27.42 -9.71
N SER A 594 3.41 28.52 -10.36
CA SER A 594 4.05 29.85 -10.25
C SER A 594 4.02 30.44 -8.84
N MET A 595 3.20 29.91 -7.92
CA MET A 595 3.19 30.34 -6.53
C MET A 595 4.53 30.09 -5.82
N CYS A 596 5.37 29.21 -6.35
CA CYS A 596 6.71 28.95 -5.81
C CYS A 596 7.65 30.16 -5.84
N GLU A 597 7.38 31.17 -6.68
CA GLU A 597 8.14 32.43 -6.66
C GLU A 597 8.09 33.13 -5.30
N VAL A 598 6.94 33.05 -4.60
CA VAL A 598 6.74 33.64 -3.28
C VAL A 598 7.71 33.04 -2.24
N PHE A 599 8.10 31.78 -2.42
CA PHE A 599 8.92 31.03 -1.48
C PHE A 599 10.41 31.01 -1.82
N MET A 600 10.81 31.47 -3.01
CA MET A 600 12.22 31.54 -3.43
C MET A 600 13.13 32.27 -2.42
N PRO A 601 12.73 33.40 -1.80
CA PRO A 601 13.61 34.12 -0.87
C PRO A 601 13.95 33.37 0.43
N PHE A 602 13.20 32.33 0.79
CA PHE A 602 13.40 31.58 2.04
C PHE A 602 14.56 30.57 1.96
N ASN A 603 15.15 30.35 0.78
CA ASN A 603 16.27 29.44 0.56
C ASN A 603 16.05 28.00 1.10
N ARG A 604 14.78 27.55 1.07
CA ARG A 604 14.38 26.17 1.33
C ARG A 604 14.26 25.41 0.01
N THR A 605 14.19 24.09 0.08
CA THR A 605 13.95 23.27 -1.10
C THR A 605 12.58 23.60 -1.70
N LEU A 606 12.52 23.77 -3.02
CA LEU A 606 11.30 24.02 -3.76
C LEU A 606 10.94 22.80 -4.61
N ILE A 607 9.69 22.35 -4.48
CA ILE A 607 9.09 21.29 -5.27
C ILE A 607 7.99 21.93 -6.12
N VAL A 608 8.30 22.19 -7.38
CA VAL A 608 7.37 22.77 -8.36
C VAL A 608 6.74 21.63 -9.14
N ILE A 609 5.42 21.47 -9.03
CA ILE A 609 4.69 20.43 -9.76
C ILE A 609 3.56 21.07 -10.55
N ALA A 610 3.72 21.18 -11.87
CA ALA A 610 2.66 21.67 -12.73
C ALA A 610 1.57 20.60 -12.88
N SER A 611 0.42 20.81 -12.24
CA SER A 611 -0.78 19.99 -12.45
C SER A 611 -1.66 20.48 -13.58
N THR A 612 -1.41 21.69 -14.04
CA THR A 612 -2.07 22.38 -15.15
C THR A 612 -1.15 23.53 -15.53
N ARG A 613 -0.69 23.61 -16.79
CA ARG A 613 0.02 24.74 -17.42
C ARG A 613 0.76 25.66 -16.43
N TYR A 614 2.06 25.43 -16.28
CA TYR A 614 2.90 26.03 -15.24
C TYR A 614 2.84 27.56 -15.15
N GLU A 615 2.44 28.25 -16.24
CA GLU A 615 2.26 29.70 -16.33
C GLU A 615 0.98 30.23 -15.68
N LEU A 616 0.10 29.36 -15.14
CA LEU A 616 -1.10 29.82 -14.44
C LEU A 616 -0.74 30.90 -13.41
N GLY A 617 -1.45 32.02 -13.47
CA GLY A 617 -1.19 33.18 -12.62
C GLY A 617 -0.16 34.15 -13.19
N ARG A 618 0.42 33.93 -14.37
CA ARG A 618 1.38 34.84 -15.03
C ARG A 618 0.88 35.17 -16.43
N PHE A 619 -0.18 35.96 -16.49
CA PHE A 619 -0.96 36.15 -17.72
C PHE A 619 -0.36 37.18 -18.68
N SER A 620 0.48 38.10 -18.19
CA SER A 620 1.19 39.04 -19.07
C SER A 620 2.50 38.45 -19.61
N LYS A 621 2.95 38.98 -20.76
CA LYS A 621 4.19 38.55 -21.41
C LYS A 621 5.43 38.75 -20.52
N GLU A 622 5.43 39.82 -19.72
CA GLU A 622 6.54 40.13 -18.82
C GLU A 622 6.55 39.21 -17.60
N GLU A 623 5.41 39.03 -16.93
CA GLU A 623 5.26 38.09 -15.81
C GLU A 623 5.64 36.67 -16.21
N TRP A 624 5.19 36.20 -17.36
CA TRP A 624 5.53 34.86 -17.84
C TRP A 624 7.02 34.74 -18.15
N ARG A 625 7.65 35.72 -18.82
CA ARG A 625 9.11 35.71 -19.04
C ARG A 625 9.89 35.71 -17.74
N ASN A 626 9.44 36.45 -16.74
CA ASN A 626 10.07 36.47 -15.42
C ASN A 626 9.91 35.12 -14.72
N TRP A 627 8.74 34.50 -14.81
CA TRP A 627 8.52 33.16 -14.29
C TRP A 627 9.40 32.11 -14.97
N ASN A 628 9.62 32.19 -16.29
CA ASN A 628 10.53 31.28 -17.00
C ASN A 628 11.95 31.37 -16.47
N LYS A 629 12.45 32.60 -16.24
CA LYS A 629 13.77 32.84 -15.64
C LYS A 629 13.83 32.30 -14.21
N ASN A 630 12.80 32.55 -13.41
CA ASN A 630 12.73 32.07 -12.04
C ASN A 630 12.68 30.54 -11.98
N LEU A 631 11.93 29.88 -12.86
CA LEU A 631 11.89 28.42 -12.94
C LEU A 631 13.26 27.83 -13.33
N GLN A 632 14.00 28.48 -14.25
CA GLN A 632 15.38 28.11 -14.57
C GLN A 632 16.32 28.26 -13.37
N ILE A 633 16.16 29.34 -12.57
CA ILE A 633 16.92 29.54 -11.33
C ILE A 633 16.57 28.46 -10.30
N ILE A 634 15.29 28.11 -10.14
CA ILE A 634 14.87 27.04 -9.24
C ILE A 634 15.50 25.71 -9.71
N ALA A 635 15.46 25.42 -11.01
CA ALA A 635 15.97 24.19 -11.60
C ALA A 635 17.51 24.05 -11.54
N SER A 636 18.25 25.15 -11.43
CA SER A 636 19.72 25.11 -11.34
C SER A 636 20.23 24.61 -9.98
N ASN A 637 19.37 24.62 -8.95
CA ASN A 637 19.68 24.07 -7.65
C ASN A 637 19.26 22.60 -7.57
N SER A 638 20.22 21.70 -7.36
CA SER A 638 19.99 20.24 -7.34
C SER A 638 19.07 19.76 -6.20
N ARG A 639 18.87 20.56 -5.14
CA ARG A 639 17.91 20.26 -4.07
C ARG A 639 16.48 20.41 -4.53
N ASN A 640 16.22 21.31 -5.48
CA ASN A 640 14.88 21.60 -5.97
C ASN A 640 14.40 20.53 -6.96
N VAL A 641 13.09 20.41 -7.08
CA VAL A 641 12.44 19.47 -7.99
C VAL A 641 11.47 20.23 -8.88
N ILE A 642 11.61 20.05 -10.19
CA ILE A 642 10.66 20.52 -11.19
C ILE A 642 9.99 19.30 -11.83
N ALA A 643 8.67 19.23 -11.73
CA ALA A 643 7.90 18.13 -12.28
C ALA A 643 6.62 18.60 -12.99
N GLY A 644 6.15 17.79 -13.93
CA GLY A 644 4.76 17.81 -14.39
C GLY A 644 3.98 16.68 -13.74
N ASN A 645 2.70 16.91 -13.40
CA ASN A 645 1.79 15.84 -12.97
C ASN A 645 1.41 14.90 -14.13
N ASN A 646 1.73 15.28 -15.36
CA ASN A 646 1.55 14.50 -16.58
C ASN A 646 2.65 14.87 -17.59
N LEU A 647 2.78 14.08 -18.66
CA LEU A 647 3.82 14.32 -19.67
C LEU A 647 3.58 15.60 -20.47
N TYR A 648 2.31 15.97 -20.72
CA TYR A 648 1.97 17.20 -21.42
C TYR A 648 2.56 18.42 -20.71
N ASP A 649 2.32 18.58 -19.41
CA ASP A 649 2.81 19.71 -18.64
C ASP A 649 4.35 19.68 -18.49
N ALA A 650 4.97 18.51 -18.44
CA ALA A 650 6.43 18.38 -18.42
C ALA A 650 7.07 18.85 -19.76
N GLU A 651 6.52 18.44 -20.90
CA GLU A 651 6.98 18.89 -22.22
C GLU A 651 6.64 20.36 -22.47
N TYR A 652 5.53 20.85 -21.93
CA TYR A 652 5.14 22.27 -22.00
C TYR A 652 6.15 23.15 -21.24
N ILE A 653 6.55 22.74 -20.02
CA ILE A 653 7.64 23.41 -19.27
C ILE A 653 8.92 23.42 -20.12
N ARG A 654 9.29 22.25 -20.68
CA ARG A 654 10.50 22.10 -21.49
C ARG A 654 10.48 23.01 -22.72
N TYR A 655 9.34 23.15 -23.39
CA TYR A 655 9.18 23.98 -24.58
C TYR A 655 9.48 25.46 -24.32
N PHE A 656 8.96 26.01 -23.23
CA PHE A 656 9.12 27.44 -22.93
C PHE A 656 10.36 27.80 -22.11
N THR A 657 10.96 26.84 -21.41
CA THR A 657 12.05 27.12 -20.46
C THR A 657 13.33 26.33 -20.72
N GLY A 658 13.26 25.25 -21.50
CA GLY A 658 14.37 24.30 -21.69
C GLY A 658 14.62 23.39 -20.48
N VAL A 659 13.92 23.61 -19.36
CA VAL A 659 14.04 22.80 -18.15
C VAL A 659 13.43 21.42 -18.40
N LYS A 660 14.19 20.37 -18.13
CA LYS A 660 13.72 18.98 -18.19
C LYS A 660 13.00 18.62 -16.89
N ALA A 661 11.69 18.85 -16.85
CA ALA A 661 10.86 18.43 -15.74
C ALA A 661 10.70 16.90 -15.72
N ILE A 662 10.70 16.28 -14.54
CA ILE A 662 10.33 14.87 -14.39
C ILE A 662 8.80 14.71 -14.41
N VAL A 663 8.31 13.50 -14.67
CA VAL A 663 6.86 13.23 -14.65
C VAL A 663 6.50 12.54 -13.34
N LEU A 664 5.70 13.21 -12.50
CA LEU A 664 5.21 12.72 -11.20
C LEU A 664 3.67 12.64 -11.21
N PRO A 665 3.09 11.60 -11.82
CA PRO A 665 1.65 11.45 -11.91
C PRO A 665 1.00 11.13 -10.57
N SER A 666 -0.26 11.55 -10.45
CA SER A 666 -1.09 11.22 -9.28
C SER A 666 -1.34 9.70 -9.20
N LEU A 667 -1.22 9.17 -7.99
CA LEU A 667 -1.39 7.76 -7.66
C LEU A 667 -2.84 7.42 -7.31
N CYS A 668 -3.59 8.36 -6.72
CA CYS A 668 -4.99 8.24 -6.29
C CYS A 668 -5.28 7.01 -5.42
N ALA A 669 -4.33 6.61 -4.57
CA ALA A 669 -4.47 5.40 -3.74
C ALA A 669 -5.55 5.51 -2.66
N TYR A 670 -6.00 6.73 -2.33
CA TYR A 670 -7.07 6.98 -1.36
C TYR A 670 -8.46 6.53 -1.85
N THR A 671 -8.63 6.26 -3.15
CA THR A 671 -9.92 5.80 -3.71
C THR A 671 -10.37 4.48 -3.09
N ASN A 672 -9.42 3.60 -2.73
CA ASN A 672 -9.62 2.28 -2.13
C ASN A 672 -10.69 1.42 -2.82
N ALA A 673 -10.84 1.60 -4.13
CA ALA A 673 -11.80 0.91 -4.98
C ALA A 673 -11.07 0.29 -6.16
N SER A 674 -11.62 -0.82 -6.66
CA SER A 674 -11.15 -1.48 -7.88
C SER A 674 -12.35 -1.99 -8.64
N TYR A 675 -12.21 -2.03 -9.95
CA TYR A 675 -13.22 -2.51 -10.89
C TYR A 675 -13.86 -3.80 -10.43
N LYS A 676 -15.19 -3.77 -10.36
CA LYS A 676 -16.04 -4.88 -9.94
C LYS A 676 -17.37 -4.76 -10.66
N GLN A 677 -17.35 -5.02 -11.97
CA GLN A 677 -18.53 -4.90 -12.83
C GLN A 677 -19.76 -5.62 -12.22
N VAL A 678 -20.87 -4.89 -12.13
CA VAL A 678 -22.18 -5.43 -11.75
C VAL A 678 -23.05 -5.51 -13.01
N ILE A 679 -23.61 -6.69 -13.26
CA ILE A 679 -24.49 -6.95 -14.40
C ILE A 679 -25.71 -6.00 -14.33
N GLY A 680 -26.06 -5.42 -15.48
CA GLY A 680 -27.22 -4.52 -15.60
C GLY A 680 -26.92 -3.03 -15.35
N LYS A 681 -25.71 -2.67 -14.90
CA LYS A 681 -25.30 -1.26 -14.82
C LYS A 681 -24.99 -0.68 -16.21
N PRO A 682 -25.34 0.58 -16.50
CA PRO A 682 -25.02 1.22 -17.77
C PRO A 682 -23.52 1.57 -17.87
N PHE A 683 -22.99 1.74 -19.08
CA PHE A 683 -21.75 2.49 -19.27
C PHE A 683 -21.97 3.95 -18.88
N ILE A 684 -20.95 4.57 -18.30
CA ILE A 684 -21.01 5.96 -17.88
C ILE A 684 -20.40 6.86 -18.94
N ILE A 685 -21.07 7.96 -19.29
CA ILE A 685 -20.47 9.05 -20.05
C ILE A 685 -19.95 10.10 -19.05
N ALA A 686 -18.64 10.35 -19.10
CA ALA A 686 -17.99 11.41 -18.35
C ALA A 686 -18.52 12.80 -18.77
N SER A 687 -18.30 13.81 -17.93
CA SER A 687 -18.76 15.17 -18.26
C SER A 687 -18.08 15.71 -19.52
N ILE A 688 -18.90 16.20 -20.46
CA ILE A 688 -18.47 16.90 -21.68
C ILE A 688 -18.70 18.39 -21.42
N HIS A 689 -17.65 19.20 -21.36
CA HIS A 689 -17.77 20.62 -20.99
C HIS A 689 -18.26 21.49 -22.15
N GLU A 690 -17.95 21.10 -23.39
CA GLU A 690 -18.38 21.87 -24.56
C GLU A 690 -19.84 21.54 -24.93
N LYS A 691 -20.75 22.43 -24.51
CA LYS A 691 -22.21 22.21 -24.57
C LYS A 691 -22.71 21.90 -25.98
N ASN A 692 -22.20 22.61 -26.99
CA ASN A 692 -22.60 22.39 -28.38
C ASN A 692 -22.19 21.00 -28.86
N PHE A 693 -20.99 20.57 -28.48
CA PHE A 693 -20.49 19.25 -28.84
C PHE A 693 -21.18 18.13 -28.05
N HIS A 694 -21.55 18.37 -26.79
CA HIS A 694 -22.28 17.42 -25.97
C HIS A 694 -23.55 16.91 -26.67
N SER A 695 -24.44 17.82 -27.09
CA SER A 695 -25.67 17.46 -27.80
C SER A 695 -25.39 16.73 -29.11
N LYS A 696 -24.36 17.16 -29.84
CA LYS A 696 -23.93 16.54 -31.10
C LYS A 696 -23.43 15.11 -30.89
N PHE A 697 -22.57 14.89 -29.91
CA PHE A 697 -22.03 13.57 -29.55
C PHE A 697 -23.15 12.62 -29.12
N MET A 698 -24.11 13.08 -28.31
CA MET A 698 -25.25 12.26 -27.90
C MET A 698 -26.15 11.87 -29.07
N SER A 699 -26.35 12.78 -30.04
CA SER A 699 -27.05 12.45 -31.29
C SER A 699 -26.30 11.38 -32.08
N MET A 700 -25.00 11.58 -32.33
CA MET A 700 -24.17 10.63 -33.08
C MET A 700 -24.17 9.24 -32.43
N LEU A 701 -24.00 9.18 -31.11
CA LEU A 701 -24.01 7.93 -30.35
C LEU A 701 -25.37 7.22 -30.42
N THR A 702 -26.47 7.97 -30.31
CA THR A 702 -27.83 7.43 -30.43
C THR A 702 -28.08 6.88 -31.83
N ASP A 703 -27.64 7.58 -32.87
CA ASP A 703 -27.77 7.14 -34.25
C ASP A 703 -26.92 5.89 -34.52
N SER A 704 -25.72 5.80 -33.93
CA SER A 704 -24.88 4.60 -33.94
C SER A 704 -25.56 3.37 -33.35
N PHE A 705 -26.19 3.51 -32.17
CA PHE A 705 -26.94 2.40 -31.56
C PHE A 705 -28.11 1.93 -32.44
N LYS A 706 -28.87 2.87 -33.03
CA LYS A 706 -30.03 2.55 -33.86
C LYS A 706 -29.64 1.78 -35.11
N HIS A 707 -28.67 2.25 -35.88
CA HIS A 707 -28.36 1.63 -37.17
C HIS A 707 -27.55 0.33 -37.04
N LEU A 708 -26.68 0.22 -36.01
CA LEU A 708 -25.96 -1.03 -35.72
C LEU A 708 -26.83 -2.09 -35.03
N LYS A 709 -28.05 -1.71 -34.60
CA LYS A 709 -28.99 -2.59 -33.89
C LYS A 709 -28.37 -3.21 -32.62
N ILE A 710 -27.55 -2.43 -31.92
CA ILE A 710 -26.88 -2.84 -30.68
C ILE A 710 -27.61 -2.20 -29.49
N ALA A 711 -28.03 -3.03 -28.54
CA ALA A 711 -28.66 -2.58 -27.31
C ALA A 711 -27.64 -2.58 -26.16
N VAL A 712 -27.09 -1.41 -25.83
CA VAL A 712 -26.24 -1.19 -24.66
C VAL A 712 -26.77 0.00 -23.87
N ALA A 713 -26.90 -0.16 -22.56
CA ALA A 713 -27.32 0.92 -21.67
C ALA A 713 -26.15 1.89 -21.45
N VAL A 714 -26.39 3.18 -21.69
CA VAL A 714 -25.44 4.26 -21.47
C VAL A 714 -26.14 5.40 -20.75
N ALA A 715 -25.48 6.03 -19.77
CA ALA A 715 -26.05 7.14 -19.02
C ALA A 715 -24.96 8.17 -18.66
N HIS A 716 -25.32 9.45 -18.55
CA HIS A 716 -24.37 10.43 -18.03
C HIS A 716 -24.11 10.21 -16.55
N LEU A 717 -22.86 10.45 -16.13
CA LEU A 717 -22.45 10.34 -14.73
C LEU A 717 -23.39 11.11 -13.78
N ARG A 718 -23.79 12.32 -14.18
CA ARG A 718 -24.66 13.20 -13.37
C ARG A 718 -26.13 12.77 -13.34
N ASP A 719 -26.58 12.01 -14.33
CA ASP A 719 -27.95 11.46 -14.35
C ASP A 719 -28.05 10.25 -13.42
N VAL A 720 -26.99 9.44 -13.37
CA VAL A 720 -26.88 8.29 -12.46
C VAL A 720 -26.66 8.75 -11.02
N TYR A 721 -25.81 9.76 -10.81
CA TYR A 721 -25.44 10.27 -9.51
C TYR A 721 -25.73 11.77 -9.42
N LYS A 722 -26.91 12.12 -8.89
CA LYS A 722 -27.43 13.50 -8.85
C LYS A 722 -26.57 14.48 -8.05
N SER A 723 -25.85 14.02 -7.02
CA SER A 723 -24.95 14.85 -6.21
C SER A 723 -23.62 14.17 -5.96
N HIS A 724 -23.64 12.97 -5.38
CA HIS A 724 -22.44 12.27 -4.94
C HIS A 724 -22.44 10.80 -5.33
N TYR A 725 -21.24 10.26 -5.55
CA TYR A 725 -20.99 8.84 -5.67
C TYR A 725 -19.80 8.44 -4.81
N LYS A 726 -19.79 7.20 -4.34
CA LYS A 726 -18.60 6.55 -3.80
C LYS A 726 -17.78 5.99 -4.95
N TYR A 727 -16.45 6.01 -4.82
CA TYR A 727 -15.54 5.38 -5.78
C TYR A 727 -15.91 3.91 -6.08
N SER A 728 -16.32 3.16 -5.05
CA SER A 728 -16.79 1.78 -5.22
C SER A 728 -18.01 1.66 -6.12
N GLN A 729 -18.94 2.63 -6.07
CA GLN A 729 -20.13 2.62 -6.93
C GLN A 729 -19.74 2.88 -8.39
N LEU A 730 -18.80 3.80 -8.64
CA LEU A 730 -18.31 4.05 -9.99
C LEU A 730 -17.61 2.81 -10.57
N ALA A 731 -16.89 2.06 -9.74
CA ALA A 731 -16.22 0.81 -10.12
C ALA A 731 -17.18 -0.36 -10.43
N GLU A 732 -18.48 -0.24 -10.15
CA GLU A 732 -19.50 -1.23 -10.52
C GLU A 732 -19.94 -1.13 -11.99
N HIS A 733 -19.65 -0.01 -12.66
CA HIS A 733 -20.05 0.21 -14.04
C HIS A 733 -19.13 -0.55 -15.01
N PRO A 734 -19.64 -1.01 -16.18
CA PRO A 734 -18.83 -1.76 -17.15
C PRO A 734 -17.59 -1.00 -17.64
N GLY A 735 -17.72 0.31 -17.84
CA GLY A 735 -16.65 1.21 -18.26
C GLY A 735 -17.13 2.65 -18.37
N ILE A 736 -16.20 3.55 -18.68
CA ILE A 736 -16.46 5.00 -18.78
C ILE A 736 -16.05 5.51 -20.16
N ILE A 737 -16.96 6.22 -20.81
CA ILE A 737 -16.78 6.86 -22.11
C ILE A 737 -16.41 8.32 -21.89
N TYR A 738 -15.28 8.72 -22.46
CA TYR A 738 -14.75 10.07 -22.38
C TYR A 738 -14.84 10.82 -23.71
N VAL A 739 -15.27 12.07 -23.60
CA VAL A 739 -14.91 13.15 -24.52
C VAL A 739 -14.17 14.18 -23.66
N PRO A 740 -12.83 14.18 -23.67
CA PRO A 740 -12.05 14.96 -22.70
C PRO A 740 -12.18 16.46 -22.97
N TYR A 741 -12.28 17.24 -21.90
CA TYR A 741 -12.23 18.71 -21.95
C TYR A 741 -10.85 19.28 -21.57
N GLN A 742 -10.01 18.47 -20.94
CA GLN A 742 -8.63 18.81 -20.57
C GLN A 742 -7.70 17.61 -20.86
N VAL A 743 -6.41 17.90 -21.09
CA VAL A 743 -5.35 16.91 -21.36
C VAL A 743 -5.02 16.00 -20.15
N SER A 744 -5.42 16.41 -18.95
CA SER A 744 -5.18 15.75 -17.67
C SER A 744 -6.20 16.22 -16.64
N VAL A 745 -6.90 15.30 -15.96
CA VAL A 745 -7.89 15.64 -14.92
C VAL A 745 -7.80 14.64 -13.77
N MET A 746 -7.96 15.09 -12.52
CA MET A 746 -7.84 14.22 -11.34
C MET A 746 -8.78 13.01 -11.38
N SER A 747 -10.01 13.19 -11.84
CA SER A 747 -10.99 12.10 -11.95
C SER A 747 -10.55 11.01 -12.93
N LEU A 748 -9.77 11.36 -13.95
CA LEU A 748 -9.21 10.39 -14.89
C LEU A 748 -8.13 9.54 -14.21
N PHE A 749 -7.26 10.13 -13.39
CA PHE A 749 -6.32 9.35 -12.57
C PHE A 749 -7.06 8.41 -11.63
N GLU A 750 -8.04 8.91 -10.87
CA GLU A 750 -8.83 8.09 -9.95
C GLU A 750 -9.47 6.88 -10.66
N GLN A 751 -10.14 7.12 -11.79
CA GLN A 751 -10.83 6.07 -12.55
C GLN A 751 -9.88 5.05 -13.17
N TYR A 752 -8.75 5.51 -13.71
CA TYR A 752 -7.72 4.63 -14.24
C TYR A 752 -7.08 3.79 -13.14
N ARG A 753 -6.83 4.37 -11.95
CA ARG A 753 -6.24 3.69 -10.79
C ARG A 753 -7.21 2.70 -10.14
N MET A 754 -8.51 2.93 -10.28
CA MET A 754 -9.56 1.95 -9.96
C MET A 754 -9.65 0.80 -10.98
N ASN A 755 -8.81 0.78 -12.03
CA ASN A 755 -8.80 -0.25 -13.08
C ASN A 755 -10.10 -0.30 -13.89
N ILE A 756 -10.85 0.81 -13.95
CA ILE A 756 -12.09 0.88 -14.73
C ILE A 756 -11.72 1.00 -16.21
N PRO A 757 -12.26 0.17 -17.11
CA PRO A 757 -12.05 0.32 -18.54
C PRO A 757 -12.50 1.69 -19.04
N LEU A 758 -11.62 2.41 -19.74
CA LEU A 758 -11.85 3.76 -20.23
C LEU A 758 -11.83 3.80 -21.76
N PHE A 759 -12.82 4.47 -22.34
CA PHE A 759 -12.97 4.65 -23.78
C PHE A 759 -12.69 6.10 -24.15
N PHE A 760 -11.74 6.33 -25.04
CA PHE A 760 -11.34 7.65 -25.51
C PHE A 760 -11.36 7.73 -27.04
N PRO A 761 -11.62 8.91 -27.63
CA PRO A 761 -11.39 9.10 -29.06
C PRO A 761 -9.92 8.88 -29.40
N SER A 762 -9.64 8.37 -30.61
CA SER A 762 -8.28 8.31 -31.13
C SER A 762 -7.68 9.71 -31.25
N LEU A 763 -6.35 9.80 -31.31
CA LEU A 763 -5.67 11.09 -31.38
C LEU A 763 -6.12 11.91 -32.60
N ASP A 764 -6.35 11.27 -33.74
CA ASP A 764 -6.84 11.91 -34.95
C ASP A 764 -8.28 12.44 -34.77
N LEU A 765 -9.18 11.62 -34.22
CA LEU A 765 -10.56 12.02 -33.98
C LEU A 765 -10.66 13.17 -32.98
N LEU A 766 -9.90 13.11 -31.88
CA LEU A 766 -9.90 14.17 -30.87
C LEU A 766 -9.30 15.47 -31.42
N THR A 767 -8.26 15.37 -32.26
CA THR A 767 -7.67 16.51 -32.95
C THR A 767 -8.71 17.20 -33.83
N GLU A 768 -9.45 16.44 -34.63
CA GLU A 768 -10.53 16.96 -35.49
C GLU A 768 -11.64 17.62 -34.66
N TRP A 769 -12.11 16.95 -33.61
CA TRP A 769 -13.14 17.47 -32.73
C TRP A 769 -12.70 18.74 -32.01
N HIS A 770 -11.44 18.81 -31.57
CA HIS A 770 -10.93 19.99 -30.91
C HIS A 770 -10.71 21.16 -31.88
N HIS A 771 -10.16 20.90 -33.06
CA HIS A 771 -10.02 21.93 -34.10
C HIS A 771 -11.39 22.50 -34.52
N THR A 772 -12.40 21.64 -34.66
CA THR A 772 -13.73 22.06 -35.13
C THR A 772 -14.60 22.68 -34.04
N TYR A 773 -14.64 22.05 -32.86
CA TYR A 773 -15.59 22.40 -31.79
C TYR A 773 -14.90 22.92 -30.52
N GLY A 774 -13.58 22.82 -30.39
CA GLY A 774 -12.86 23.20 -29.18
C GLY A 774 -13.08 22.25 -28.02
N VAL A 775 -13.32 20.94 -28.25
CA VAL A 775 -13.74 20.01 -27.18
C VAL A 775 -12.77 19.94 -26.00
N VAL A 776 -11.46 19.97 -26.24
CA VAL A 776 -10.41 20.08 -25.18
C VAL A 776 -10.12 21.56 -24.84
N ASN A 777 -11.14 22.33 -24.48
CA ASN A 777 -11.05 23.78 -24.28
C ASN A 777 -10.10 24.20 -23.14
N GLU A 778 -9.82 23.32 -22.18
CA GLU A 778 -8.83 23.54 -21.13
C GLU A 778 -7.46 23.01 -21.54
N ARG A 779 -7.12 22.95 -22.84
CA ARG A 779 -5.75 22.70 -23.29
C ARG A 779 -4.85 23.92 -23.08
N THR A 780 -5.40 25.13 -23.24
CA THR A 780 -4.68 26.40 -23.11
C THR A 780 -5.48 27.36 -22.23
N TRP A 781 -4.82 28.27 -21.50
CA TRP A 781 -5.52 29.24 -20.65
C TRP A 781 -6.35 30.26 -21.42
N ASP A 782 -5.88 30.63 -22.60
CA ASP A 782 -6.58 31.52 -23.50
C ASP A 782 -7.93 30.92 -23.93
N SER A 783 -7.96 29.62 -24.24
CA SER A 783 -9.21 28.90 -24.55
C SER A 783 -10.18 28.84 -23.37
N VAL A 784 -9.70 28.66 -22.13
CA VAL A 784 -10.55 28.71 -20.93
C VAL A 784 -11.25 30.07 -20.79
N SER A 785 -10.56 31.15 -21.15
CA SER A 785 -11.14 32.51 -21.14
C SER A 785 -12.01 32.84 -22.36
N GLY A 786 -12.22 31.87 -23.26
CA GLY A 786 -12.95 32.05 -24.52
C GLY A 786 -12.18 32.81 -25.61
N LYS A 787 -10.88 33.01 -25.44
CA LYS A 787 -10.02 33.82 -26.31
C LYS A 787 -8.97 32.97 -27.03
N LYS A 788 -9.40 31.96 -27.80
CA LYS A 788 -8.49 31.09 -28.58
C LYS A 788 -7.45 31.92 -29.35
N LYS A 789 -6.18 31.51 -29.33
CA LYS A 789 -5.08 32.19 -30.04
C LYS A 789 -4.38 31.26 -31.02
N ASN A 790 -3.67 31.84 -31.97
CA ASN A 790 -2.85 31.14 -32.96
C ASN A 790 -1.37 31.04 -32.54
N ALA A 791 -0.99 31.65 -31.42
CA ALA A 791 0.37 31.60 -30.88
C ALA A 791 0.39 31.99 -29.40
N SER A 792 1.44 31.55 -28.71
CA SER A 792 1.79 31.98 -27.37
C SER A 792 2.27 33.43 -27.34
N ILE A 793 1.99 34.13 -26.24
CA ILE A 793 2.50 35.50 -26.01
C ILE A 793 4.02 35.53 -25.72
N VAL A 794 4.57 34.39 -25.30
CA VAL A 794 6.01 34.14 -25.12
C VAL A 794 6.42 33.05 -26.10
N SER A 795 7.53 33.23 -26.82
CA SER A 795 8.06 32.22 -27.75
C SER A 795 8.70 31.05 -27.00
N GLY A 796 8.60 29.84 -27.56
CA GLY A 796 9.37 28.68 -27.09
C GLY A 796 10.88 28.86 -27.25
N VAL A 797 11.66 28.06 -26.51
CA VAL A 797 13.13 28.06 -26.53
C VAL A 797 13.74 26.81 -27.18
N LEU A 798 12.90 25.84 -27.55
CA LEU A 798 13.33 24.62 -28.25
C LEU A 798 13.39 24.84 -29.77
N ASP A 799 13.73 23.77 -30.48
CA ASP A 799 13.79 23.72 -31.95
C ASP A 799 12.58 24.42 -32.59
N PRO A 800 12.79 25.38 -33.52
CA PRO A 800 11.72 26.08 -34.22
C PRO A 800 10.72 25.18 -34.96
N ASN A 801 11.11 23.92 -35.26
CA ASN A 801 10.25 22.93 -35.89
C ASN A 801 9.20 22.35 -34.92
N ILE A 802 9.32 22.58 -33.61
CA ILE A 802 8.30 22.17 -32.65
C ILE A 802 7.18 23.21 -32.66
N PRO A 803 5.94 22.83 -33.02
CA PRO A 803 4.84 23.79 -33.12
C PRO A 803 4.46 24.35 -31.75
N ASP A 804 3.92 25.57 -31.73
CA ASP A 804 3.52 26.26 -30.50
C ASP A 804 2.36 25.54 -29.79
N PRO A 805 2.49 25.17 -28.49
CA PRO A 805 1.42 24.50 -27.76
C PRO A 805 0.15 25.33 -27.60
N ASN A 806 0.21 26.65 -27.70
CA ASN A 806 -0.98 27.50 -27.57
C ASN A 806 -1.59 27.91 -28.91
N ASN A 807 -1.16 27.31 -30.02
CA ASN A 807 -1.85 27.47 -31.29
C ASN A 807 -3.10 26.58 -31.33
N GLU A 808 -4.28 27.21 -31.30
CA GLU A 808 -5.61 26.58 -31.31
C GLU A 808 -6.21 26.43 -32.71
N PHE A 809 -5.49 26.87 -33.75
CA PHE A 809 -5.98 26.87 -35.13
C PHE A 809 -5.13 26.02 -36.08
N ASP A 810 -3.90 25.69 -35.70
CA ASP A 810 -3.06 24.76 -36.46
C ASP A 810 -3.32 23.31 -36.03
N LEU A 811 -3.86 22.52 -36.95
CA LEU A 811 -4.11 21.10 -36.78
C LEU A 811 -2.84 20.33 -36.40
N HIS A 812 -1.69 20.70 -36.97
CA HIS A 812 -0.42 20.05 -36.66
C HIS A 812 0.01 20.32 -35.23
N ALA A 813 -0.07 21.57 -34.77
CA ALA A 813 0.18 21.96 -33.39
C ALA A 813 -0.74 21.21 -32.42
N ILE A 814 -2.05 21.25 -32.66
CA ILE A 814 -3.05 20.55 -31.84
C ILE A 814 -2.68 19.07 -31.70
N ARG A 815 -2.48 18.37 -32.83
CA ARG A 815 -2.16 16.95 -32.84
C ARG A 815 -0.84 16.65 -32.14
N TYR A 816 0.19 17.46 -32.40
CA TYR A 816 1.52 17.29 -31.82
C TYR A 816 1.46 17.31 -30.30
N TRP A 817 0.68 18.23 -29.74
CA TRP A 817 0.60 18.42 -28.30
C TRP A 817 -0.40 17.48 -27.62
N LEU A 818 -1.55 17.21 -28.24
CA LEU A 818 -2.55 16.30 -27.68
C LEU A 818 -1.99 14.90 -27.43
N LYS A 819 -1.00 14.44 -28.22
CA LYS A 819 -0.39 13.12 -28.02
C LYS A 819 0.20 12.93 -26.61
N PHE A 820 0.61 14.01 -25.93
CA PHE A 820 1.18 13.95 -24.58
C PHE A 820 0.12 13.88 -23.46
N SER A 821 -1.17 13.94 -23.80
CA SER A 821 -2.27 13.80 -22.83
C SER A 821 -2.22 12.44 -22.14
N ASP A 822 -2.65 12.40 -20.88
CA ASP A 822 -2.56 11.20 -20.02
C ASP A 822 -3.13 9.94 -20.67
N PHE A 823 -4.32 10.07 -21.25
CA PHE A 823 -5.05 8.97 -21.89
C PHE A 823 -4.41 8.48 -23.20
N TYR A 824 -3.34 9.09 -23.72
CA TYR A 824 -2.51 8.55 -24.80
C TYR A 824 -1.15 8.02 -24.33
N GLN A 825 -0.79 8.30 -23.07
CA GLN A 825 0.45 7.81 -22.46
C GLN A 825 0.23 6.53 -21.64
N TRP A 826 -1.01 6.28 -21.20
CA TRP A 826 -1.32 5.15 -20.34
C TRP A 826 -1.72 3.90 -21.14
N PRO A 827 -1.25 2.71 -20.74
CA PRO A 827 -1.61 1.48 -21.43
C PRO A 827 -3.06 1.08 -21.15
N HIS A 828 -3.61 0.22 -22.02
CA HIS A 828 -4.93 -0.39 -21.87
C HIS A 828 -6.12 0.60 -21.92
N ILE A 829 -5.91 1.82 -22.39
CA ILE A 829 -6.99 2.71 -22.82
C ILE A 829 -7.59 2.17 -24.13
N ILE A 830 -8.91 2.21 -24.26
CA ILE A 830 -9.63 1.74 -25.45
C ILE A 830 -9.92 2.93 -26.34
N TYR A 831 -9.25 3.01 -27.49
CA TYR A 831 -9.48 4.09 -28.44
C TYR A 831 -10.60 3.78 -29.43
N PHE A 832 -11.28 4.79 -29.96
CA PHE A 832 -12.23 4.66 -31.07
C PHE A 832 -12.06 5.80 -32.09
N ASN A 833 -12.26 5.52 -33.38
CA ASN A 833 -12.17 6.50 -34.46
C ASN A 833 -13.54 7.01 -34.93
N SER A 834 -14.64 6.42 -34.45
CA SER A 834 -16.01 6.88 -34.70
C SER A 834 -16.96 6.43 -33.59
N THR A 835 -18.17 6.98 -33.53
CA THR A 835 -19.21 6.50 -32.61
C THR A 835 -19.67 5.08 -32.94
N ASP A 836 -19.56 4.64 -34.20
CA ASP A 836 -19.88 3.27 -34.60
C ASP A 836 -18.85 2.29 -34.05
N GLU A 837 -17.56 2.63 -34.18
CA GLU A 837 -16.48 1.83 -33.61
C GLU A 837 -16.57 1.79 -32.08
N LEU A 838 -16.94 2.91 -31.45
CA LEU A 838 -17.22 2.95 -30.02
C LEU A 838 -18.30 1.95 -29.64
N VAL A 839 -19.47 2.00 -30.30
CA VAL A 839 -20.60 1.10 -30.01
C VAL A 839 -20.22 -0.37 -30.20
N ILE A 840 -19.46 -0.71 -31.25
CA ILE A 840 -18.91 -2.06 -31.44
C ILE A 840 -17.97 -2.45 -30.30
N LYS A 841 -17.09 -1.54 -29.87
CA LYS A 841 -16.14 -1.81 -28.78
C LYS A 841 -16.81 -1.94 -27.41
N LEU A 842 -17.94 -1.28 -27.16
CA LEU A 842 -18.71 -1.45 -25.92
C LEU A 842 -19.23 -2.89 -25.73
N THR A 843 -19.45 -3.64 -26.81
CA THR A 843 -19.95 -5.03 -26.74
C THR A 843 -18.87 -6.08 -26.96
N THR A 844 -17.82 -5.76 -27.74
CA THR A 844 -16.81 -6.75 -28.16
C THR A 844 -15.57 -6.76 -27.27
N THR A 845 -15.30 -5.69 -26.52
CA THR A 845 -14.08 -5.59 -25.70
C THR A 845 -14.18 -6.48 -24.45
N ASN A 846 -13.15 -7.27 -24.18
CA ASN A 846 -13.04 -8.00 -22.92
C ASN A 846 -12.62 -7.05 -21.78
N LEU A 847 -13.61 -6.42 -21.16
CA LEU A 847 -13.46 -5.41 -20.10
C LEU A 847 -12.76 -5.95 -18.86
N THR A 848 -12.99 -7.23 -18.52
CA THR A 848 -12.33 -7.89 -17.38
C THR A 848 -10.83 -8.02 -17.64
N GLN A 849 -10.43 -8.44 -18.85
CA GLN A 849 -9.02 -8.55 -19.21
C GLN A 849 -8.34 -7.17 -19.25
N VAL A 850 -9.00 -6.15 -19.79
CA VAL A 850 -8.49 -4.76 -19.77
C VAL A 850 -8.23 -4.32 -18.34
N SER A 851 -9.19 -4.52 -17.44
CA SER A 851 -9.07 -4.17 -16.02
C SER A 851 -7.92 -4.92 -15.32
N LEU A 852 -7.78 -6.23 -15.58
CA LEU A 852 -6.68 -7.03 -15.03
C LEU A 852 -5.31 -6.50 -15.47
N ASN A 853 -5.17 -6.12 -16.74
CA ASN A 853 -3.93 -5.56 -17.26
C ASN A 853 -3.63 -4.17 -16.67
N MET A 854 -4.65 -3.31 -16.54
CA MET A 854 -4.54 -2.02 -15.84
C MET A 854 -4.08 -2.21 -14.40
N LYS A 855 -4.61 -3.22 -13.69
CA LYS A 855 -4.24 -3.53 -12.30
C LYS A 855 -2.75 -3.89 -12.18
N VAL A 856 -2.22 -4.69 -13.09
CA VAL A 856 -0.79 -5.04 -13.12
C VAL A 856 0.06 -3.79 -13.36
N TYR A 857 -0.29 -2.97 -14.36
CA TYR A 857 0.42 -1.73 -14.64
C TYR A 857 0.39 -0.75 -13.45
N ASN A 858 -0.78 -0.55 -12.83
CA ASN A 858 -0.97 0.33 -11.69
C ASN A 858 -0.18 -0.12 -10.45
N ALA A 859 -0.03 -1.42 -10.23
CA ALA A 859 0.81 -1.95 -9.17
C ALA A 859 2.30 -1.60 -9.38
N ASN A 860 2.80 -1.75 -10.60
CA ASN A 860 4.17 -1.41 -10.96
C ASN A 860 4.42 0.11 -10.86
N LEU A 861 3.49 0.92 -11.37
CA LEU A 861 3.60 2.37 -11.28
C LEU A 861 3.59 2.86 -9.83
N LYS A 862 2.77 2.25 -8.96
CA LYS A 862 2.79 2.58 -7.52
C LYS A 862 4.19 2.40 -6.93
N GLN A 863 4.85 1.28 -7.22
CA GLN A 863 6.22 1.04 -6.75
C GLN A 863 7.20 2.08 -7.31
N TYR A 864 7.11 2.37 -8.61
CA TYR A 864 7.94 3.39 -9.26
C TYR A 864 7.77 4.78 -8.63
N LEU A 865 6.55 5.24 -8.39
CA LEU A 865 6.29 6.55 -7.79
C LEU A 865 6.76 6.64 -6.34
N PHE A 866 6.63 5.57 -5.57
CA PHE A 866 7.19 5.51 -4.21
C PHE A 866 8.71 5.65 -4.22
N GLU A 867 9.40 5.03 -5.18
CA GLU A 867 10.84 5.16 -5.31
C GLU A 867 11.25 6.57 -5.77
N GLN A 868 10.53 7.18 -6.72
CA GLN A 868 10.75 8.57 -7.12
C GLN A 868 10.60 9.54 -5.93
N TRP A 869 9.52 9.39 -5.15
CA TRP A 869 9.31 10.22 -3.96
C TRP A 869 10.36 9.98 -2.88
N ARG A 870 10.80 8.74 -2.67
CA ARG A 870 11.91 8.45 -1.75
C ARG A 870 13.18 9.21 -2.15
N GLN A 871 13.54 9.18 -3.43
CA GLN A 871 14.71 9.88 -3.95
C GLN A 871 14.57 11.41 -3.83
N ILE A 872 13.36 11.94 -4.00
CA ILE A 872 13.07 13.37 -3.80
C ILE A 872 13.23 13.76 -2.33
N LEU A 873 12.66 12.98 -1.41
CA LEU A 873 12.72 13.24 0.02
C LEU A 873 14.16 13.17 0.57
N GLN A 874 14.98 12.24 0.06
CA GLN A 874 16.40 12.15 0.41
C GLN A 874 17.24 13.37 0.00
N ARG A 875 16.76 14.23 -0.92
CA ARG A 875 17.42 15.49 -1.29
C ARG A 875 17.02 16.67 -0.40
N ILE A 876 15.96 16.49 0.38
CA ILE A 876 15.37 17.52 1.25
C ILE A 876 15.93 17.43 2.67
N GLU A 877 16.20 16.20 3.13
CA GLU A 877 17.05 15.92 4.30
C GLU A 877 18.50 16.36 4.03
#